data_AF-A0AAU6YNB1-F1
#
_entry.id   AF-A0AAU6YNB1-F1
#
_cell.length_a   1.000
_cell.length_b   1.000
_cell.length_c   1.000
_cell.angle_alpha   90.00
_cell.angle_beta   90.00
_cell.angle_gamma   90.00
#
_symmetry.space_group_name_H-M   'P 1'
#
loop_
_entity.id
_entity.type
_entity.pdbx_description
1 polymer ?
#
loop_
_entity_poly.entity_id
_entity_poly.type
_entity_poly.pdbx_seq_one_letter_code
_entity_poly.pdbx_strand_id
1 'polypeptide(L)'
;MPEKTKYATLLEVKAAVRKLGIKNSRAYRLRWQEDPRLPANPYIDYASEWLSWYDLCGSERPIEKYLTLAEAREAVARLGIWTVAHYSTDHHKDPKLPGDLRFYPNFKGWPEFIGKSIYKDFYKTLSEASRAALALGINSYYQYTTLKRYKADPKLPANPSTIYPDWQNWKHFFGTNHLVPVYESYELASAAAISLGIQHSSEYFTRREEDPKLPIHPQTRYKERWEGWVNFLHPGKTRKVYETFEQARAAARNLNCKSRTDYYTKFKEDWRLRRDPTSVYTDQWTSWKDYLDLTVQYETLHEVRIAAQRLGISTKRQYELNYHNDPRLPSNPEQFKNEWKSWIHFFLPVAYDCLDDIRIAVTRLDIKDSQDYRNRYKLYPPLPAHPERAFRDEWKSWYDLCSIRTFYTFDETVKLIQPLNLNSLREYREHVKSSGDNRLPYTPDKVYYRDWTTSYAFLGKTEPFSESSIDADHSKWLEDLNSFMKEARGGRGKQLAICRFLATYVQPNAYGTTPGKFLSNKSIELQHFKNYVTSTTPEYLRRSFVMAINEFMRFIIREQFTLEDDETGELIIADGISNPLRGSETEYSGTTSSSGPGETSKPALAYQYVAALQKWIVPDTATSFSDLTHLHNFDADWVEIDLNNFKLDNSDPDLITRWIGGKFKAWFPMYWMQVLTLVSVPSRGRQIAYCDSGEGDEYIPIHNDCKVVWAKNEGPLSGITKNQGFIKRYPGDQCGMFVTSNKTSIGYSGYSVPWIPPHLLPWIIKLRQWQAKYNPIIRPMPWIECIRTNLNESQRHAKGANCFLFRLFGAEEPGSPTNILTPRLAAALYYSQPRDLPLATLTGPREKLSCYSSIYTPHSMRVSLITAYVHEFGLPIEITMKIAGHSSIVMNLYYVKIGGIELQRRFSEGEKRALQNQVFVAQSMIEQGRIDQIQGQLVANNQDALELIYRQKSPGSYLFRDYGFCPYAGARCDDGGSLGKGDIWLPVPGGYLGSQNCIRCRHFVTGPAFIGGLLALGNEISLEVNLQFTKYDELQAKAEELRSEIDSRDEREYELSKYGKDIEARDLSLEAKHRKLLAEAESAAKKLDVLICDVQASASLIKQIEQATLTKSKSEPQDSLMLIVQEGHELRLALEETTHFHQLSEVCENAEIYECASAHSALAARSQLLDKMLEDNNSPQRMFRLNKEQQLLVGNQIARLLISRLRSWERIDSLIEGKFRLAELVGLESISLKEISDVFINNARNFPQV
;
A
#
# COMPACT_ATOMS: atom_id res chain seq x y z
N MET A 1 2.14 -40.25 -62.46
CA MET A 1 1.58 -40.42 -61.10
C MET A 1 0.10 -40.11 -61.16
N PRO A 2 -0.79 -40.92 -60.57
CA PRO A 2 -2.22 -40.80 -60.80
C PRO A 2 -2.78 -39.53 -60.15
N GLU A 3 -3.58 -38.77 -60.89
CA GLU A 3 -4.34 -37.62 -60.39
C GLU A 3 -5.20 -38.08 -59.21
N LYS A 4 -4.90 -37.59 -58.00
CA LYS A 4 -5.72 -37.86 -56.82
C LYS A 4 -7.02 -37.07 -56.97
N THR A 5 -8.06 -37.73 -57.48
CA THR A 5 -9.42 -37.18 -57.57
C THR A 5 -9.96 -36.84 -56.19
N LYS A 6 -10.60 -35.67 -56.07
CA LYS A 6 -11.31 -35.21 -54.86
C LYS A 6 -12.41 -36.22 -54.47
N TYR A 7 -12.88 -36.20 -53.21
CA TYR A 7 -14.02 -37.02 -52.77
C TYR A 7 -15.26 -36.79 -53.65
N ALA A 8 -16.06 -37.82 -53.90
CA ALA A 8 -17.14 -37.73 -54.88
C ALA A 8 -18.43 -37.12 -54.29
N THR A 9 -18.63 -37.24 -52.97
CA THR A 9 -19.85 -36.81 -52.29
C THR A 9 -19.55 -35.99 -51.03
N LEU A 10 -20.48 -35.11 -50.63
CA LEU A 10 -20.32 -34.30 -49.41
C LEU A 10 -20.29 -35.19 -48.15
N LEU A 11 -20.91 -36.37 -48.19
CA LEU A 11 -20.90 -37.35 -47.09
C LEU A 11 -19.51 -37.91 -46.81
N GLU A 12 -18.73 -38.22 -47.84
CA GLU A 12 -17.34 -38.68 -47.71
C GLU A 12 -16.44 -37.57 -47.13
N VAL A 13 -16.65 -36.33 -47.58
CA VAL A 13 -15.97 -35.15 -47.04
C VAL A 13 -16.32 -34.95 -45.56
N LYS A 14 -17.60 -35.06 -45.17
CA LYS A 14 -18.03 -35.00 -43.75
C LYS A 14 -17.35 -36.06 -42.90
N ALA A 15 -17.22 -37.29 -43.41
CA ALA A 15 -16.54 -38.37 -42.70
C ALA A 15 -15.04 -38.09 -42.52
N ALA A 16 -14.37 -37.59 -43.57
CA ALA A 16 -12.95 -37.21 -43.52
C ALA A 16 -12.70 -36.02 -42.56
N VAL A 17 -13.55 -34.99 -42.60
CA VAL A 17 -13.51 -33.81 -41.71
C VAL A 17 -13.71 -34.20 -40.24
N ARG A 18 -14.64 -35.13 -39.95
CA ARG A 18 -14.84 -35.69 -38.61
C ARG A 18 -13.63 -36.51 -38.16
N LYS A 19 -13.05 -37.31 -39.04
CA LYS A 19 -11.84 -38.11 -38.74
C LYS A 19 -10.62 -37.24 -38.42
N LEU A 20 -10.50 -36.07 -39.05
CA LEU A 20 -9.43 -35.08 -38.79
C LEU A 20 -9.70 -34.19 -37.56
N GLY A 21 -10.86 -34.33 -36.91
CA GLY A 21 -11.23 -33.56 -35.72
C GLY A 21 -11.48 -32.07 -35.99
N ILE A 22 -11.89 -31.70 -37.21
CA ILE A 22 -12.09 -30.31 -37.61
C ILE A 22 -13.50 -29.84 -37.19
N LYS A 23 -13.58 -28.97 -36.18
CA LYS A 23 -14.85 -28.56 -35.54
C LYS A 23 -15.49 -27.27 -36.09
N ASN A 24 -14.76 -26.47 -36.88
CA ASN A 24 -15.29 -25.21 -37.44
C ASN A 24 -14.63 -24.82 -38.78
N SER A 25 -15.22 -23.85 -39.47
CA SER A 25 -14.79 -23.41 -40.82
C SER A 25 -13.39 -22.81 -40.87
N ARG A 26 -12.92 -22.18 -39.78
CA ARG A 26 -11.56 -21.63 -39.69
C ARG A 26 -10.53 -22.74 -39.60
N ALA A 27 -10.81 -23.78 -38.80
CA ALA A 27 -9.96 -24.97 -38.71
C ALA A 27 -9.90 -25.73 -40.04
N TYR A 28 -11.02 -25.81 -40.78
CA TYR A 28 -11.04 -26.43 -42.11
C TYR A 28 -10.11 -25.71 -43.10
N ARG A 29 -10.14 -24.38 -43.19
CA ARG A 29 -9.29 -23.61 -44.11
C ARG A 29 -7.79 -23.74 -43.84
N LEU A 30 -7.40 -24.00 -42.60
CA LEU A 30 -5.99 -24.18 -42.23
C LEU A 30 -5.50 -25.60 -42.45
N ARG A 31 -6.39 -26.60 -42.34
CA ARG A 31 -6.03 -28.02 -42.24
C ARG A 31 -6.55 -28.90 -43.37
N TRP A 32 -7.28 -28.36 -44.35
CA TRP A 32 -7.81 -29.15 -45.48
C TRP A 32 -6.71 -29.84 -46.29
N GLN A 33 -5.49 -29.29 -46.32
CA GLN A 33 -4.34 -29.90 -47.00
C GLN A 33 -3.81 -31.17 -46.31
N GLU A 34 -4.23 -31.46 -45.07
CA GLU A 34 -3.86 -32.69 -44.36
C GLU A 34 -4.44 -33.94 -45.02
N ASP A 35 -5.55 -33.82 -45.76
CA ASP A 35 -6.06 -34.85 -46.65
C ASP A 35 -6.07 -34.31 -48.09
N PRO A 36 -5.19 -34.82 -48.98
CA PRO A 36 -5.10 -34.37 -50.38
C PRO A 36 -6.39 -34.51 -51.19
N ARG A 37 -7.39 -35.27 -50.71
CA ARG A 37 -8.69 -35.46 -51.37
C ARG A 37 -9.76 -34.45 -50.90
N LEU A 38 -9.50 -33.67 -49.85
CA LEU A 38 -10.40 -32.61 -49.40
C LEU A 38 -10.28 -31.38 -50.31
N PRO A 39 -11.39 -30.75 -50.73
CA PRO A 39 -11.32 -29.52 -51.50
C PRO A 39 -11.10 -28.29 -50.63
N ALA A 40 -10.37 -27.31 -51.18
CA ALA A 40 -10.18 -25.99 -50.58
C ALA A 40 -11.50 -25.25 -50.34
N ASN A 41 -12.43 -25.37 -51.28
CA ASN A 41 -13.73 -24.67 -51.27
C ASN A 41 -14.89 -25.68 -51.42
N PRO A 42 -15.24 -26.44 -50.37
CA PRO A 42 -16.26 -27.48 -50.44
C PRO A 42 -17.67 -26.94 -50.76
N TYR A 43 -17.95 -25.67 -50.44
CA TYR A 43 -19.22 -25.02 -50.77
C TYR A 43 -19.36 -24.66 -52.25
N ILE A 44 -18.26 -24.65 -53.01
CA ILE A 44 -18.25 -24.46 -54.47
C ILE A 44 -18.26 -25.83 -55.14
N ASP A 45 -17.39 -26.74 -54.70
CA ASP A 45 -17.21 -28.06 -55.31
C ASP A 45 -18.43 -28.99 -55.10
N TYR A 46 -19.20 -28.79 -54.01
CA TYR A 46 -20.46 -29.52 -53.73
C TYR A 46 -21.64 -28.57 -53.56
N ALA A 47 -21.73 -27.51 -54.37
CA ALA A 47 -22.74 -26.46 -54.25
C ALA A 47 -24.20 -26.98 -54.20
N SER A 48 -24.48 -28.11 -54.87
CA SER A 48 -25.80 -28.75 -54.88
C SER A 48 -26.17 -29.47 -53.58
N GLU A 49 -25.19 -29.93 -52.80
CA GLU A 49 -25.38 -30.67 -51.53
C GLU A 49 -25.06 -29.81 -50.30
N TRP A 50 -24.56 -28.59 -50.51
CA TRP A 50 -24.04 -27.72 -49.46
C TRP A 50 -25.15 -27.05 -48.64
N LEU A 51 -25.29 -27.46 -47.37
CA LEU A 51 -26.23 -26.85 -46.42
C LEU A 51 -25.59 -25.71 -45.62
N SER A 52 -24.52 -26.00 -44.87
CA SER A 52 -23.83 -25.00 -44.04
C SER A 52 -22.49 -25.52 -43.53
N TRP A 53 -21.63 -24.61 -43.05
CA TRP A 53 -20.39 -24.98 -42.37
C TRP A 53 -20.62 -25.81 -41.09
N TYR A 54 -21.73 -25.59 -40.39
CA TYR A 54 -22.11 -26.35 -39.20
C TYR A 54 -22.43 -27.82 -39.54
N ASP A 55 -23.11 -28.04 -40.66
CA ASP A 55 -23.44 -29.37 -41.17
C ASP A 55 -22.20 -30.14 -41.68
N LEU A 56 -21.22 -29.45 -42.30
CA LEU A 56 -19.95 -30.07 -42.69
C LEU A 56 -19.09 -30.46 -41.48
N CYS A 57 -19.00 -29.59 -40.48
CA CYS A 57 -18.12 -29.76 -39.31
C CYS A 57 -18.78 -30.47 -38.12
N GLY A 58 -20.09 -30.76 -38.18
CA GLY A 58 -20.83 -31.41 -37.10
C GLY A 58 -21.00 -30.54 -35.84
N SER A 59 -20.98 -29.22 -35.98
CA SER A 59 -21.18 -28.25 -34.88
C SER A 59 -22.64 -27.82 -34.76
N GLU A 60 -23.12 -27.52 -33.54
CA GLU A 60 -24.48 -27.03 -33.28
C GLU A 60 -24.75 -25.68 -33.97
N ARG A 61 -25.97 -25.48 -34.50
CA ARG A 61 -26.38 -24.21 -35.13
C ARG A 61 -26.62 -23.14 -34.06
N PRO A 62 -26.18 -21.87 -34.27
CA PRO A 62 -26.45 -20.78 -33.33
C PRO A 62 -27.94 -20.41 -33.26
N ILE A 63 -28.40 -20.05 -32.05
CA ILE A 63 -29.79 -19.73 -31.67
C ILE A 63 -30.37 -18.60 -32.56
N GLU A 64 -31.59 -18.77 -33.08
CA GLU A 64 -32.31 -17.79 -33.92
C GLU A 64 -32.62 -16.48 -33.17
N LYS A 65 -32.34 -15.34 -33.80
CA LYS A 65 -32.54 -13.99 -33.25
C LYS A 65 -34.00 -13.52 -33.35
N TYR A 66 -34.41 -12.53 -32.56
CA TYR A 66 -35.75 -11.93 -32.65
C TYR A 66 -36.03 -11.39 -34.05
N LEU A 67 -37.22 -11.68 -34.59
CA LEU A 67 -37.58 -11.37 -35.97
C LEU A 67 -38.07 -9.92 -36.12
N THR A 68 -38.63 -9.34 -35.06
CA THR A 68 -39.20 -7.98 -35.08
C THR A 68 -38.53 -7.05 -34.07
N LEU A 69 -38.45 -5.76 -34.43
CA LEU A 69 -37.89 -4.71 -33.57
C LEU A 69 -38.74 -4.49 -32.30
N ALA A 70 -40.04 -4.82 -32.35
CA ALA A 70 -40.93 -4.77 -31.21
C ALA A 70 -40.63 -5.86 -30.17
N GLU A 71 -40.44 -7.11 -30.61
CA GLU A 71 -40.04 -8.22 -29.73
C GLU A 71 -38.67 -7.97 -29.10
N ALA A 72 -37.72 -7.49 -29.89
CA ALA A 72 -36.39 -7.12 -29.40
C ALA A 72 -36.47 -5.98 -28.36
N ARG A 73 -37.36 -5.01 -28.56
CA ARG A 73 -37.59 -3.92 -27.60
C ARG A 73 -38.21 -4.43 -26.30
N GLU A 74 -39.17 -5.34 -26.36
CA GLU A 74 -39.76 -5.95 -25.16
C GLU A 74 -38.74 -6.77 -24.39
N ALA A 75 -37.86 -7.50 -25.08
CA ALA A 75 -36.76 -8.21 -24.45
C ALA A 75 -35.77 -7.24 -23.77
N VAL A 76 -35.42 -6.13 -24.42
CA VAL A 76 -34.56 -5.07 -23.86
C VAL A 76 -35.18 -4.40 -22.63
N ALA A 77 -36.49 -4.13 -22.66
CA ALA A 77 -37.23 -3.60 -21.52
C ALA A 77 -37.29 -4.60 -20.35
N ARG A 78 -37.50 -5.88 -20.65
CA ARG A 78 -37.50 -6.97 -19.67
C ARG A 78 -36.14 -7.17 -19.00
N LEU A 79 -35.05 -6.96 -19.75
CA LEU A 79 -33.67 -7.02 -19.26
C LEU A 79 -33.24 -5.75 -18.51
N GLY A 80 -34.08 -4.70 -18.43
CA GLY A 80 -33.75 -3.45 -17.75
C GLY A 80 -32.62 -2.66 -18.41
N ILE A 81 -32.51 -2.74 -19.73
CA ILE A 81 -31.48 -2.03 -20.51
C ILE A 81 -32.04 -0.65 -20.89
N TRP A 82 -31.59 0.39 -20.18
CA TRP A 82 -32.10 1.77 -20.33
C TRP A 82 -31.16 2.73 -21.08
N THR A 83 -29.98 2.27 -21.49
CA THR A 83 -29.00 3.09 -22.22
C THR A 83 -28.31 2.32 -23.33
N VAL A 84 -27.79 3.05 -24.33
CA VAL A 84 -27.00 2.48 -25.44
C VAL A 84 -25.75 1.76 -24.92
N ALA A 85 -25.13 2.29 -23.86
CA ALA A 85 -23.98 1.66 -23.21
C ALA A 85 -24.36 0.31 -22.58
N HIS A 86 -25.48 0.24 -21.86
CA HIS A 86 -26.02 -1.02 -21.33
C HIS A 86 -26.36 -2.00 -22.46
N TYR A 87 -26.89 -1.53 -23.59
CA TYR A 87 -27.16 -2.45 -24.71
C TYR A 87 -25.86 -3.07 -25.24
N SER A 88 -24.80 -2.29 -25.43
CA SER A 88 -23.49 -2.79 -25.88
C SER A 88 -22.92 -3.83 -24.91
N THR A 89 -23.03 -3.59 -23.60
CA THR A 89 -22.51 -4.52 -22.59
C THR A 89 -23.41 -5.71 -22.35
N ASP A 90 -24.73 -5.56 -22.34
CA ASP A 90 -25.67 -6.52 -21.76
C ASP A 90 -26.60 -7.21 -22.77
N HIS A 91 -26.57 -6.84 -24.06
CA HIS A 91 -27.42 -7.51 -25.08
C HIS A 91 -27.17 -9.02 -25.17
N HIS A 92 -25.96 -9.49 -24.86
CA HIS A 92 -25.61 -10.90 -24.86
C HIS A 92 -26.35 -11.73 -23.78
N LYS A 93 -26.92 -11.08 -22.76
CA LYS A 93 -27.71 -11.74 -21.70
C LYS A 93 -28.99 -12.38 -22.22
N ASP A 94 -29.51 -11.91 -23.36
CA ASP A 94 -30.49 -12.65 -24.15
C ASP A 94 -29.85 -13.07 -25.48
N PRO A 95 -29.55 -14.37 -25.67
CA PRO A 95 -28.92 -14.89 -26.88
C PRO A 95 -29.70 -14.58 -28.16
N LYS A 96 -30.99 -14.21 -28.09
CA LYS A 96 -31.82 -13.85 -29.24
C LYS A 96 -31.70 -12.37 -29.65
N LEU A 97 -31.07 -11.51 -28.84
CA LEU A 97 -30.82 -10.12 -29.22
C LEU A 97 -29.61 -9.99 -30.19
N PRO A 98 -29.72 -9.21 -31.27
CA PRO A 98 -28.61 -8.96 -32.19
C PRO A 98 -27.68 -7.84 -31.68
N GLY A 99 -26.36 -8.01 -31.87
CA GLY A 99 -25.36 -7.01 -31.51
C GLY A 99 -25.32 -5.79 -32.44
N ASP A 100 -25.80 -5.93 -33.69
CA ASP A 100 -26.00 -4.82 -34.62
C ASP A 100 -27.49 -4.72 -34.99
N LEU A 101 -28.12 -3.61 -34.58
CA LEU A 101 -29.55 -3.35 -34.77
C LEU A 101 -29.91 -2.94 -36.21
N ARG A 102 -28.90 -2.73 -37.09
CA ARG A 102 -29.11 -2.55 -38.54
C ARG A 102 -29.74 -3.77 -39.23
N PHE A 103 -29.80 -4.90 -38.53
CA PHE A 103 -30.59 -6.07 -38.90
C PHE A 103 -32.08 -5.76 -39.09
N TYR A 104 -32.63 -4.76 -38.37
CA TYR A 104 -34.03 -4.36 -38.50
C TYR A 104 -34.19 -3.21 -39.52
N PRO A 105 -34.97 -3.41 -40.61
CA PRO A 105 -35.15 -2.39 -41.66
C PRO A 105 -35.76 -1.07 -41.17
N ASN A 106 -36.53 -1.12 -40.07
CA ASN A 106 -37.32 0.01 -39.56
C ASN A 106 -36.67 0.72 -38.36
N PHE A 107 -35.38 0.51 -38.09
CA PHE A 107 -34.69 1.15 -36.97
C PHE A 107 -34.41 2.64 -37.26
N LYS A 108 -35.18 3.54 -36.63
CA LYS A 108 -35.06 5.01 -36.79
C LYS A 108 -34.11 5.68 -35.81
N GLY A 109 -33.57 4.93 -34.85
CA GLY A 109 -32.57 5.42 -33.87
C GLY A 109 -32.76 4.85 -32.46
N TRP A 110 -31.68 4.94 -31.67
CA TRP A 110 -31.62 4.44 -30.28
C TRP A 110 -32.72 4.97 -29.32
N PRO A 111 -33.16 6.24 -29.41
CA PRO A 111 -34.17 6.77 -28.48
C PRO A 111 -35.55 6.10 -28.59
N GLU A 112 -35.94 5.66 -29.80
CA GLU A 112 -37.23 4.99 -30.05
C GLU A 112 -37.18 3.50 -29.64
N PHE A 113 -35.97 2.92 -29.66
CA PHE A 113 -35.73 1.51 -29.30
C PHE A 113 -35.56 1.28 -27.80
N ILE A 114 -34.93 2.19 -27.05
CA ILE A 114 -34.64 1.98 -25.62
C ILE A 114 -35.65 2.70 -24.68
N GLY A 115 -36.34 3.74 -25.17
CA GLY A 115 -37.25 4.56 -24.35
C GLY A 115 -36.48 5.53 -23.43
N LYS A 116 -36.81 6.83 -23.53
CA LYS A 116 -36.22 8.01 -22.84
C LYS A 116 -35.10 7.70 -21.81
N SER A 117 -33.85 7.95 -22.21
CA SER A 117 -32.73 8.05 -21.27
C SER A 117 -32.90 9.26 -20.35
N ILE A 118 -32.74 9.07 -19.05
CA ILE A 118 -32.64 10.15 -18.07
C ILE A 118 -31.32 10.90 -18.35
N TYR A 119 -31.41 11.99 -19.11
CA TYR A 119 -30.29 12.93 -19.24
C TYR A 119 -30.09 13.59 -17.88
N LYS A 120 -28.84 13.66 -17.41
CA LYS A 120 -28.43 14.44 -16.23
C LYS A 120 -29.04 15.84 -16.30
N ASP A 121 -29.63 16.30 -15.20
CA ASP A 121 -30.15 17.66 -15.04
C ASP A 121 -29.02 18.69 -15.10
N PHE A 122 -28.63 19.10 -16.31
CA PHE A 122 -27.71 20.22 -16.52
C PHE A 122 -28.38 21.54 -16.12
N TYR A 123 -27.58 22.58 -15.87
CA TYR A 123 -28.11 23.93 -15.60
C TYR A 123 -29.06 24.37 -16.72
N LYS A 124 -30.12 25.11 -16.38
CA LYS A 124 -31.16 25.47 -17.35
C LYS A 124 -30.71 26.57 -18.30
N THR A 125 -29.79 27.42 -17.85
CA THR A 125 -29.31 28.58 -18.62
C THR A 125 -27.78 28.59 -18.72
N LEU A 126 -27.28 29.16 -19.82
CA LEU A 126 -25.83 29.30 -20.06
C LEU A 126 -25.15 30.17 -18.98
N SER A 127 -25.87 31.17 -18.46
CA SER A 127 -25.36 32.09 -17.44
C SER A 127 -25.23 31.46 -16.06
N GLU A 128 -26.08 30.48 -15.71
CA GLU A 128 -25.92 29.66 -14.50
C GLU A 128 -24.73 28.71 -14.63
N ALA A 129 -24.59 28.04 -15.77
CA ALA A 129 -23.46 27.15 -16.04
C ALA A 129 -22.12 27.90 -16.04
N SER A 130 -22.09 29.11 -16.59
CA SER A 130 -20.92 30.00 -16.59
C SER A 130 -20.53 30.41 -15.16
N ARG A 131 -21.49 30.86 -14.34
CA ARG A 131 -21.25 31.21 -12.94
C ARG A 131 -20.75 30.03 -12.11
N ALA A 132 -21.33 28.84 -12.31
CA ALA A 132 -20.89 27.62 -11.65
C ALA A 132 -19.44 27.25 -12.05
N ALA A 133 -19.09 27.37 -13.34
CA ALA A 133 -17.72 27.12 -13.80
C ALA A 133 -16.71 28.12 -13.21
N LEU A 134 -17.07 29.41 -13.14
CA LEU A 134 -16.23 30.45 -12.54
C LEU A 134 -16.08 30.30 -11.02
N ALA A 135 -17.14 29.91 -10.31
CA ALA A 135 -17.10 29.61 -8.88
C ALA A 135 -16.13 28.46 -8.54
N LEU A 136 -15.94 27.52 -9.47
CA LEU A 136 -14.98 26.42 -9.36
C LEU A 136 -13.54 26.83 -9.77
N GLY A 137 -13.32 28.11 -10.06
CA GLY A 137 -12.05 28.65 -10.52
C GLY A 137 -11.67 28.24 -11.94
N ILE A 138 -12.64 27.83 -12.77
CA ILE A 138 -12.40 27.45 -14.17
C ILE A 138 -12.61 28.68 -15.04
N ASN A 139 -11.52 29.24 -15.58
CA ASN A 139 -11.55 30.51 -16.32
C ASN A 139 -10.99 30.41 -17.76
N SER A 140 -10.67 29.20 -18.22
CA SER A 140 -10.14 28.99 -19.58
C SER A 140 -10.64 27.70 -20.22
N TYR A 141 -10.66 27.69 -21.54
CA TYR A 141 -10.99 26.51 -22.35
C TYR A 141 -10.14 25.30 -21.98
N TYR A 142 -8.84 25.48 -21.81
CA TYR A 142 -7.88 24.43 -21.46
C TYR A 142 -8.22 23.78 -20.11
N GLN A 143 -8.55 24.59 -19.10
CA GLN A 143 -8.95 24.07 -17.79
C GLN A 143 -10.30 23.34 -17.84
N TYR A 144 -11.25 23.87 -18.61
CA TYR A 144 -12.56 23.27 -18.74
C TYR A 144 -12.50 21.93 -19.49
N THR A 145 -12.00 21.92 -20.73
CA THR A 145 -12.06 20.75 -21.62
C THR A 145 -10.83 19.85 -21.54
N THR A 146 -9.61 20.39 -21.61
CA THR A 146 -8.37 19.60 -21.63
C THR A 146 -8.04 18.99 -20.28
N LEU A 147 -8.15 19.78 -19.20
CA LEU A 147 -7.98 19.30 -17.81
C LEU A 147 -9.26 18.71 -17.20
N LYS A 148 -10.39 18.74 -17.95
CA LYS A 148 -11.69 18.14 -17.58
C LYS A 148 -12.23 18.62 -16.22
N ARG A 149 -11.91 19.84 -15.79
CA ARG A 149 -12.31 20.36 -14.47
C ARG A 149 -13.82 20.57 -14.33
N TYR A 150 -14.58 20.64 -15.44
CA TYR A 150 -16.04 20.73 -15.40
C TYR A 150 -16.67 19.55 -14.62
N LYS A 151 -16.01 18.40 -14.55
CA LYS A 151 -16.48 17.23 -13.79
C LYS A 151 -16.59 17.48 -12.28
N ALA A 152 -15.97 18.54 -11.76
CA ALA A 152 -16.09 18.93 -10.37
C ALA A 152 -17.54 19.34 -10.01
N ASP A 153 -18.33 19.77 -10.99
CA ASP A 153 -19.78 19.96 -10.83
C ASP A 153 -20.55 19.00 -11.76
N PRO A 154 -21.32 18.06 -11.20
CA PRO A 154 -22.10 17.08 -11.97
C PRO A 154 -23.11 17.70 -12.96
N LYS A 155 -23.51 18.96 -12.75
CA LYS A 155 -24.48 19.70 -13.58
C LYS A 155 -23.86 20.51 -14.71
N LEU A 156 -22.53 20.53 -14.83
CA LEU A 156 -21.84 21.15 -15.97
C LEU A 156 -21.70 20.15 -17.14
N PRO A 157 -22.14 20.51 -18.36
CA PRO A 157 -22.00 19.65 -19.52
C PRO A 157 -20.56 19.63 -20.06
N ALA A 158 -20.15 18.48 -20.60
CA ALA A 158 -18.83 18.34 -21.24
C ALA A 158 -18.68 19.24 -22.48
N ASN A 159 -19.76 19.42 -23.24
CA ASN A 159 -19.82 20.27 -24.43
C ASN A 159 -20.97 21.27 -24.29
N PRO A 160 -20.75 22.43 -23.63
CA PRO A 160 -21.77 23.45 -23.43
C PRO A 160 -22.42 23.96 -24.72
N SER A 161 -21.68 23.99 -25.84
CA SER A 161 -22.18 24.41 -27.16
C SER A 161 -23.30 23.56 -27.73
N THR A 162 -23.43 22.32 -27.27
CA THR A 162 -24.47 21.39 -27.73
C THR A 162 -25.72 21.43 -26.86
N ILE A 163 -25.62 22.03 -25.67
CA ILE A 163 -26.67 22.01 -24.64
C ILE A 163 -27.36 23.37 -24.57
N TYR A 164 -26.61 24.46 -24.74
CA TYR A 164 -27.13 25.82 -24.63
C TYR A 164 -27.25 26.47 -26.03
N PRO A 165 -28.47 26.82 -26.47
CA PRO A 165 -28.70 27.51 -27.75
C PRO A 165 -28.02 28.88 -27.81
N ASP A 166 -27.91 29.57 -26.66
CA ASP A 166 -27.31 30.91 -26.55
C ASP A 166 -25.76 30.87 -26.51
N TRP A 167 -25.16 29.72 -26.82
CA TRP A 167 -23.73 29.55 -26.84
C TRP A 167 -23.06 30.31 -27.99
N GLN A 168 -22.17 31.25 -27.64
CA GLN A 168 -21.39 32.01 -28.62
C GLN A 168 -19.97 31.46 -28.76
N ASN A 169 -19.15 31.67 -27.73
CA ASN A 169 -17.76 31.21 -27.70
C ASN A 169 -17.27 31.08 -26.25
N TRP A 170 -16.10 30.48 -26.06
CA TRP A 170 -15.53 30.26 -24.72
C TRP A 170 -15.21 31.55 -23.96
N LYS A 171 -14.92 32.66 -24.65
CA LYS A 171 -14.64 33.96 -24.02
C LYS A 171 -15.90 34.56 -23.40
N HIS A 172 -17.04 34.44 -24.08
CA HIS A 172 -18.37 34.78 -23.57
C HIS A 172 -18.76 33.91 -22.36
N PHE A 173 -18.45 32.61 -22.40
CA PHE A 173 -18.75 31.70 -21.30
C PHE A 173 -17.95 31.98 -20.02
N PHE A 174 -16.75 32.59 -20.10
CA PHE A 174 -15.96 32.98 -18.93
C PHE A 174 -15.99 34.48 -18.62
N GLY A 175 -16.81 35.27 -19.34
CA GLY A 175 -16.96 36.71 -19.08
C GLY A 175 -15.77 37.58 -19.51
N THR A 176 -14.92 37.11 -20.42
CA THR A 176 -13.78 37.90 -20.96
C THR A 176 -14.20 38.63 -22.23
N ASN A 177 -14.99 39.71 -22.08
CA ASN A 177 -15.37 40.58 -23.19
C ASN A 177 -14.80 41.99 -22.99
N HIS A 178 -13.74 42.32 -23.72
CA HIS A 178 -13.64 43.65 -24.32
C HIS A 178 -14.19 43.52 -25.74
N LEU A 179 -15.46 43.88 -25.91
CA LEU A 179 -16.10 43.95 -27.23
C LEU A 179 -15.50 45.16 -27.96
N VAL A 180 -14.47 44.93 -28.76
CA VAL A 180 -14.10 45.91 -29.78
C VAL A 180 -15.16 45.83 -30.88
N PRO A 181 -15.87 46.93 -31.21
CA PRO A 181 -16.89 46.91 -32.26
C PRO A 181 -16.25 46.54 -33.60
N VAL A 182 -16.78 45.50 -34.22
CA VAL A 182 -16.39 45.01 -35.54
C VAL A 182 -16.78 46.06 -36.60
N TYR A 183 -16.04 46.13 -37.71
CA TYR A 183 -16.35 47.06 -38.81
C TYR A 183 -17.82 46.96 -39.27
N GLU A 184 -18.52 48.09 -39.30
CA GLU A 184 -19.95 48.12 -39.61
C GLU A 184 -20.24 47.93 -41.10
N SER A 185 -19.34 48.38 -41.98
CA SER A 185 -19.51 48.27 -43.43
C SER A 185 -18.59 47.25 -44.09
N TYR A 186 -19.08 46.67 -45.19
CA TYR A 186 -18.35 45.73 -46.02
C TYR A 186 -17.06 46.34 -46.57
N GLU A 187 -17.09 47.61 -46.99
CA GLU A 187 -15.94 48.30 -47.58
C GLU A 187 -14.81 48.53 -46.57
N LEU A 188 -15.15 48.87 -45.32
CA LEU A 188 -14.16 49.09 -44.27
C LEU A 188 -13.47 47.78 -43.88
N ALA A 189 -14.24 46.69 -43.77
CA ALA A 189 -13.71 45.37 -43.47
C ALA A 189 -12.86 44.81 -44.63
N SER A 190 -13.26 45.06 -45.88
CA SER A 190 -12.50 44.68 -47.07
C SER A 190 -11.18 45.45 -47.16
N ALA A 191 -11.22 46.78 -46.97
CA ALA A 191 -10.02 47.62 -46.98
C ALA A 191 -9.04 47.25 -45.87
N ALA A 192 -9.53 46.94 -44.66
CA ALA A 192 -8.70 46.48 -43.55
C ALA A 192 -8.02 45.13 -43.86
N ALA A 193 -8.76 44.15 -44.42
CA ALA A 193 -8.19 42.87 -44.84
C ALA A 193 -7.12 43.01 -45.93
N ILE A 194 -7.30 43.95 -46.87
CA ILE A 194 -6.33 44.28 -47.92
C ILE A 194 -5.09 44.94 -47.33
N SER A 195 -5.26 45.85 -46.37
CA SER A 195 -4.15 46.55 -45.72
C SER A 195 -3.21 45.61 -44.95
N LEU A 196 -3.76 44.53 -44.40
CA LEU A 196 -3.00 43.44 -43.76
C LEU A 196 -2.29 42.50 -44.77
N GLY A 197 -2.49 42.72 -46.07
CA GLY A 197 -1.86 41.97 -47.15
C GLY A 197 -2.48 40.59 -47.41
N ILE A 198 -3.69 40.32 -46.89
CA ILE A 198 -4.31 38.99 -46.93
C ILE A 198 -4.79 38.67 -48.35
N GLN A 199 -4.22 37.65 -49.00
CA GLN A 199 -4.49 37.34 -50.41
C GLN A 199 -5.58 36.27 -50.60
N HIS A 200 -5.74 35.37 -49.62
CA HIS A 200 -6.60 34.19 -49.72
C HIS A 200 -7.52 34.00 -48.50
N SER A 201 -8.64 33.32 -48.70
CA SER A 201 -9.65 33.09 -47.64
C SER A 201 -9.13 32.24 -46.48
N SER A 202 -8.24 31.27 -46.73
CA SER A 202 -7.59 30.50 -45.67
C SER A 202 -6.69 31.35 -44.77
N GLU A 203 -5.99 32.31 -45.38
CA GLU A 203 -5.07 33.23 -44.69
C GLU A 203 -5.84 34.25 -43.84
N TYR A 204 -7.05 34.65 -44.28
CA TYR A 204 -7.94 35.51 -43.52
C TYR A 204 -8.30 34.93 -42.14
N PHE A 205 -8.60 33.63 -42.04
CA PHE A 205 -8.97 33.02 -40.75
C PHE A 205 -7.81 32.96 -39.75
N THR A 206 -6.57 32.85 -40.23
CA THR A 206 -5.38 32.79 -39.38
C THR A 206 -4.91 34.17 -38.96
N ARG A 207 -5.02 35.18 -39.83
CA ARG A 207 -4.41 36.50 -39.63
C ARG A 207 -5.40 37.59 -39.23
N ARG A 208 -6.72 37.34 -39.26
CA ARG A 208 -7.70 38.36 -38.86
C ARG A 208 -7.57 38.81 -37.40
N GLU A 209 -6.90 38.06 -36.53
CA GLU A 209 -6.67 38.49 -35.14
C GLU A 209 -5.66 39.65 -35.05
N GLU A 210 -4.90 39.92 -36.12
CA GLU A 210 -4.03 41.10 -36.26
C GLU A 210 -4.83 42.42 -36.28
N ASP A 211 -6.09 42.40 -36.73
CA ASP A 211 -7.04 43.50 -36.56
C ASP A 211 -8.31 43.01 -35.85
N PRO A 212 -8.46 43.28 -34.53
CA PRO A 212 -9.58 42.84 -33.71
C PRO A 212 -10.97 43.26 -34.22
N LYS A 213 -11.05 44.22 -35.14
CA LYS A 213 -12.31 44.71 -35.72
C LYS A 213 -12.77 43.91 -36.94
N LEU A 214 -11.99 42.95 -37.44
CA LEU A 214 -12.39 42.10 -38.57
C LEU A 214 -13.34 40.96 -38.13
N PRO A 215 -14.49 40.77 -38.82
CA PRO A 215 -15.48 39.76 -38.44
C PRO A 215 -14.98 38.33 -38.65
N ILE A 216 -15.48 37.42 -37.81
CA ILE A 216 -15.13 36.00 -37.88
C ILE A 216 -15.61 35.35 -39.19
N HIS A 217 -16.83 35.72 -39.59
CA HIS A 217 -17.50 35.22 -40.79
C HIS A 217 -18.05 36.41 -41.58
N PRO A 218 -17.23 37.07 -42.42
CA PRO A 218 -17.67 38.26 -43.17
C PRO A 218 -18.84 37.95 -44.12
N GLN A 219 -18.91 36.72 -44.65
CA GLN A 219 -20.04 36.27 -45.49
C GLN A 219 -21.40 36.27 -44.79
N THR A 220 -21.41 36.10 -43.47
CA THR A 220 -22.64 36.02 -42.69
C THR A 220 -23.04 37.41 -42.20
N ARG A 221 -22.05 38.27 -41.91
CA ARG A 221 -22.28 39.62 -41.38
C ARG A 221 -22.71 40.61 -42.47
N TYR A 222 -22.04 40.58 -43.62
CA TYR A 222 -22.35 41.45 -44.76
C TYR A 222 -23.17 40.70 -45.81
N LYS A 223 -24.06 39.81 -45.36
CA LYS A 223 -24.80 38.86 -46.22
C LYS A 223 -25.47 39.54 -47.43
N GLU A 224 -25.99 40.75 -47.26
CA GLU A 224 -26.66 41.52 -48.31
C GLU A 224 -25.70 42.12 -49.35
N ARG A 225 -24.44 42.35 -48.99
CA ARG A 225 -23.39 42.89 -49.87
C ARG A 225 -22.26 41.89 -50.18
N TRP A 226 -22.43 40.64 -49.77
CA TRP A 226 -21.39 39.63 -49.91
C TRP A 226 -21.39 39.04 -51.32
N GLU A 227 -20.48 39.52 -52.16
CA GLU A 227 -20.33 39.08 -53.54
C GLU A 227 -19.28 37.95 -53.71
N GLY A 228 -18.76 37.44 -52.59
CA GLY A 228 -17.77 36.36 -52.54
C GLY A 228 -16.37 36.82 -52.17
N TRP A 229 -15.52 35.86 -51.80
CA TRP A 229 -14.16 36.13 -51.28
C TRP A 229 -13.26 36.92 -52.23
N VAL A 230 -13.46 36.78 -53.54
CA VAL A 230 -12.66 37.50 -54.54
C VAL A 230 -12.99 38.98 -54.51
N ASN A 231 -14.26 39.37 -54.44
CA ASN A 231 -14.64 40.79 -54.36
C ASN A 231 -14.32 41.39 -52.98
N PHE A 232 -14.22 40.58 -51.93
CA PHE A 232 -13.90 41.04 -50.57
C PHE A 232 -12.40 41.24 -50.34
N LEU A 233 -11.54 40.42 -50.95
CA LEU A 233 -10.08 40.55 -50.83
C LEU A 233 -9.43 41.28 -52.02
N HIS A 234 -10.14 41.36 -53.16
CA HIS A 234 -9.69 41.98 -54.42
C HIS A 234 -10.83 42.77 -55.10
N PRO A 235 -11.35 43.84 -54.47
CA PRO A 235 -12.45 44.62 -55.01
C PRO A 235 -12.12 45.18 -56.41
N GLY A 236 -13.00 44.92 -57.38
CA GLY A 236 -12.84 45.30 -58.79
C GLY A 236 -12.49 44.17 -59.77
N LYS A 237 -12.19 42.95 -59.29
CA LYS A 237 -11.96 41.77 -60.15
C LYS A 237 -13.19 40.87 -60.23
N THR A 238 -14.11 41.16 -61.16
CA THR A 238 -15.22 40.24 -61.48
C THR A 238 -14.81 39.17 -62.49
N ARG A 239 -15.28 37.93 -62.28
CA ARG A 239 -14.94 36.76 -63.10
C ARG A 239 -15.71 36.78 -64.43
N LYS A 240 -15.14 37.38 -65.49
CA LYS A 240 -15.61 37.17 -66.87
C LYS A 240 -14.94 35.94 -67.47
N VAL A 241 -15.74 34.94 -67.83
CA VAL A 241 -15.32 33.69 -68.51
C VAL A 241 -15.07 33.99 -69.99
N TYR A 242 -14.20 33.23 -70.68
CA TYR A 242 -14.01 33.37 -72.13
C TYR A 242 -15.36 33.18 -72.87
N GLU A 243 -15.76 34.17 -73.67
CA GLU A 243 -17.08 34.17 -74.31
C GLU A 243 -17.12 33.27 -75.56
N THR A 244 -15.98 33.05 -76.23
CA THR A 244 -15.90 32.23 -77.45
C THR A 244 -15.07 30.97 -77.28
N PHE A 245 -15.46 29.90 -77.98
CA PHE A 245 -14.78 28.60 -77.96
C PHE A 245 -13.32 28.71 -78.42
N GLU A 246 -13.03 29.53 -79.43
CA GLU A 246 -11.66 29.71 -79.93
C GLU A 246 -10.74 30.39 -78.92
N GLN A 247 -11.24 31.36 -78.16
CA GLN A 247 -10.47 32.00 -77.10
C GLN A 247 -10.19 31.03 -75.94
N ALA A 248 -11.20 30.24 -75.55
CA ALA A 248 -11.05 29.21 -74.53
C ALA A 248 -10.11 28.07 -74.98
N ARG A 249 -10.19 27.68 -76.25
CA ARG A 249 -9.32 26.68 -76.90
C ARG A 249 -7.88 27.16 -76.99
N ALA A 250 -7.64 28.40 -77.42
CA ALA A 250 -6.30 28.98 -77.46
C ALA A 250 -5.68 29.10 -76.07
N ALA A 251 -6.46 29.56 -75.08
CA ALA A 251 -6.01 29.62 -73.69
C ALA A 251 -5.74 28.22 -73.09
N ALA A 252 -6.59 27.23 -73.37
CA ALA A 252 -6.38 25.84 -72.93
C ALA A 252 -5.15 25.19 -73.58
N ARG A 253 -4.85 25.51 -74.85
CA ARG A 253 -3.65 25.06 -75.56
C ARG A 253 -2.38 25.73 -75.05
N ASN A 254 -2.43 27.01 -74.70
CA ASN A 254 -1.31 27.71 -74.08
C ASN A 254 -0.92 27.13 -72.70
N LEU A 255 -1.86 26.50 -72.00
CA LEU A 255 -1.57 25.76 -70.76
C LEU A 255 -0.85 24.42 -70.99
N ASN A 256 -0.57 24.04 -72.25
CA ASN A 256 0.16 22.84 -72.65
C ASN A 256 -0.33 21.56 -71.92
N CYS A 257 -1.65 21.43 -71.80
CA CYS A 257 -2.26 20.31 -71.07
C CYS A 257 -2.17 19.03 -71.91
N LYS A 258 -1.43 18.03 -71.41
CA LYS A 258 -1.18 16.77 -72.15
C LYS A 258 -2.35 15.79 -72.13
N SER A 259 -3.34 16.01 -71.26
CA SER A 259 -4.51 15.14 -71.11
C SER A 259 -5.68 15.88 -70.45
N ARG A 260 -6.88 15.30 -70.54
CA ARG A 260 -8.10 15.83 -69.89
C ARG A 260 -7.95 15.95 -68.36
N THR A 261 -7.28 15.01 -67.71
CA THR A 261 -7.07 15.04 -66.25
C THR A 261 -6.10 16.14 -65.82
N ASP A 262 -5.08 16.41 -66.64
CA ASP A 262 -4.12 17.50 -66.41
C ASP A 262 -4.78 18.88 -66.58
N TYR A 263 -5.77 18.98 -67.48
CA TYR A 263 -6.60 20.17 -67.58
C TYR A 263 -7.40 20.45 -66.30
N TYR A 264 -7.96 19.42 -65.64
CA TYR A 264 -8.74 19.60 -64.40
C TYR A 264 -7.94 20.03 -63.18
N THR A 265 -6.62 19.88 -63.19
CA THR A 265 -5.73 20.37 -62.14
C THR A 265 -5.27 21.79 -62.46
N LYS A 266 -4.90 22.05 -63.72
CA LYS A 266 -4.30 23.32 -64.16
C LYS A 266 -5.29 24.42 -64.56
N PHE A 267 -6.57 24.12 -64.79
CA PHE A 267 -7.56 25.16 -65.13
C PHE A 267 -7.69 26.27 -64.06
N LYS A 268 -7.21 26.03 -62.83
CA LYS A 268 -7.19 27.05 -61.76
C LYS A 268 -6.08 28.09 -61.96
N GLU A 269 -5.06 27.78 -62.75
CA GLU A 269 -3.94 28.67 -63.07
C GLU A 269 -4.40 29.82 -63.99
N ASP A 270 -5.34 29.55 -64.90
CA ASP A 270 -6.08 30.58 -65.61
C ASP A 270 -7.53 30.66 -65.10
N TRP A 271 -7.74 31.56 -64.16
CA TRP A 271 -9.03 31.86 -63.51
C TRP A 271 -10.23 32.11 -64.45
N ARG A 272 -9.98 32.39 -65.74
CA ARG A 272 -11.02 32.59 -66.78
C ARG A 272 -11.48 31.30 -67.47
N LEU A 273 -10.71 30.20 -67.37
CA LEU A 273 -11.10 28.90 -67.91
C LEU A 273 -12.08 28.17 -66.98
N ARG A 274 -13.03 27.45 -67.57
CA ARG A 274 -13.99 26.62 -66.81
C ARG A 274 -13.45 25.22 -66.60
N ARG A 275 -13.81 24.65 -65.44
CA ARG A 275 -13.48 23.27 -65.11
C ARG A 275 -14.01 22.30 -66.16
N ASP A 276 -15.23 22.52 -66.66
CA ASP A 276 -15.83 21.71 -67.72
C ASP A 276 -16.18 22.58 -68.93
N PRO A 277 -15.35 22.59 -69.98
CA PRO A 277 -15.60 23.37 -71.20
C PRO A 277 -16.71 22.77 -72.08
N THR A 278 -16.97 21.45 -71.95
CA THR A 278 -17.95 20.73 -72.77
C THR A 278 -19.38 21.24 -72.55
N SER A 279 -19.69 21.68 -71.33
CA SER A 279 -21.02 22.18 -70.97
C SER A 279 -21.27 23.63 -71.38
N VAL A 280 -20.26 24.34 -71.89
CA VAL A 280 -20.34 25.77 -72.24
C VAL A 280 -20.32 26.00 -73.74
N TYR A 281 -19.52 25.23 -74.48
CA TYR A 281 -19.39 25.34 -75.94
C TYR A 281 -19.93 24.10 -76.65
N THR A 282 -21.09 23.60 -76.22
CA THR A 282 -21.70 22.35 -76.69
C THR A 282 -21.78 22.24 -78.20
N ASP A 283 -22.06 23.37 -78.86
CA ASP A 283 -22.38 23.40 -80.29
C ASP A 283 -21.13 23.45 -81.17
N GLN A 284 -19.97 23.81 -80.61
CA GLN A 284 -18.68 23.91 -81.31
C GLN A 284 -17.67 22.86 -80.81
N TRP A 285 -18.07 22.01 -79.86
CA TRP A 285 -17.21 21.02 -79.23
C TRP A 285 -17.17 19.71 -80.02
N THR A 286 -16.03 19.42 -80.65
CA THR A 286 -15.83 18.18 -81.45
C THR A 286 -15.27 17.04 -80.60
N SER A 287 -14.08 17.20 -80.03
CA SER A 287 -13.46 16.23 -79.12
C SER A 287 -12.34 16.87 -78.31
N TRP A 288 -12.00 16.24 -77.18
CA TRP A 288 -10.84 16.65 -76.38
C TRP A 288 -9.51 16.63 -77.16
N LYS A 289 -9.41 15.82 -78.22
CA LYS A 289 -8.21 15.76 -79.08
C LYS A 289 -8.07 17.01 -79.96
N ASP A 290 -9.19 17.55 -80.45
CA ASP A 290 -9.21 18.80 -81.21
C ASP A 290 -9.06 20.01 -80.28
N TYR A 291 -9.68 19.99 -79.09
CA TYR A 291 -9.54 21.09 -78.14
C TYR A 291 -8.09 21.26 -77.63
N LEU A 292 -7.35 20.17 -77.45
CA LEU A 292 -5.99 20.15 -76.85
C LEU A 292 -4.83 19.79 -77.81
N ASP A 293 -5.09 19.45 -79.08
CA ASP A 293 -4.10 19.23 -80.17
C ASP A 293 -3.14 18.01 -80.00
N LEU A 294 -3.65 16.77 -80.06
CA LEU A 294 -2.85 15.53 -79.86
C LEU A 294 -2.60 14.73 -81.18
N THR A 295 -1.33 14.47 -81.58
CA THR A 295 -0.84 13.92 -82.90
C THR A 295 -0.65 12.37 -83.02
N VAL A 296 -0.46 11.80 -84.24
CA VAL A 296 -0.59 10.36 -84.71
C VAL A 296 0.67 9.44 -84.50
N GLN A 297 0.51 8.10 -84.38
CA GLN A 297 1.51 7.05 -83.94
C GLN A 297 2.24 6.20 -85.05
N TYR A 298 3.32 5.44 -84.71
CA TYR A 298 4.22 4.62 -85.59
C TYR A 298 3.64 3.28 -86.15
N GLU A 299 4.12 2.82 -87.32
CA GLU A 299 3.52 1.72 -88.13
C GLU A 299 4.12 0.30 -87.94
N THR A 300 5.39 0.12 -87.52
CA THR A 300 6.01 -1.22 -87.39
C THR A 300 6.55 -1.53 -85.99
N LEU A 301 6.53 -2.80 -85.56
CA LEU A 301 7.04 -3.20 -84.24
C LEU A 301 8.55 -2.97 -84.14
N HIS A 302 9.28 -3.12 -85.24
CA HIS A 302 10.73 -2.89 -85.27
C HIS A 302 11.09 -1.42 -84.98
N GLU A 303 10.38 -0.47 -85.58
CA GLU A 303 10.57 0.96 -85.31
C GLU A 303 10.17 1.33 -83.89
N VAL A 304 9.11 0.72 -83.36
CA VAL A 304 8.66 0.88 -81.97
C VAL A 304 9.71 0.33 -80.98
N ARG A 305 10.42 -0.76 -81.31
CA ARG A 305 11.52 -1.31 -80.51
C ARG A 305 12.74 -0.39 -80.49
N ILE A 306 13.12 0.16 -81.64
CA ILE A 306 14.24 1.10 -81.75
C ILE A 306 13.91 2.40 -81.01
N ALA A 307 12.69 2.93 -81.16
CA ALA A 307 12.26 4.13 -80.44
C ALA A 307 12.22 3.89 -78.91
N ALA A 308 11.72 2.74 -78.46
CA ALA A 308 11.75 2.37 -77.05
C ALA A 308 13.18 2.23 -76.50
N GLN A 309 14.11 1.65 -77.26
CA GLN A 309 15.52 1.56 -76.89
C GLN A 309 16.20 2.95 -76.85
N ARG A 310 15.93 3.82 -77.84
CA ARG A 310 16.44 5.21 -77.87
C ARG A 310 15.97 6.04 -76.67
N LEU A 311 14.75 5.81 -76.22
CA LEU A 311 14.19 6.45 -75.02
C LEU A 311 14.67 5.79 -73.71
N GLY A 312 15.57 4.80 -73.77
CA GLY A 312 16.09 4.10 -72.60
C GLY A 312 15.03 3.26 -71.88
N ILE A 313 13.94 2.90 -72.56
CA ILE A 313 12.83 2.19 -71.95
C ILE A 313 13.18 0.71 -71.84
N SER A 314 13.36 0.25 -70.61
CA SER A 314 13.94 -1.05 -70.30
C SER A 314 12.98 -2.03 -69.61
N THR A 315 11.75 -1.63 -69.29
CA THR A 315 10.78 -2.54 -68.66
C THR A 315 9.36 -2.20 -69.11
N LYS A 316 8.44 -3.15 -68.98
CA LYS A 316 7.01 -2.93 -69.25
C LYS A 316 6.48 -1.71 -68.47
N ARG A 317 6.80 -1.63 -67.18
CA ARG A 317 6.39 -0.52 -66.31
C ARG A 317 7.01 0.82 -66.72
N GLN A 318 8.26 0.83 -67.17
CA GLN A 318 8.86 2.04 -67.73
C GLN A 318 8.25 2.42 -69.08
N TYR A 319 7.86 1.43 -69.89
CA TYR A 319 7.15 1.70 -71.14
C TYR A 319 5.80 2.35 -70.85
N GLU A 320 5.01 1.82 -69.90
CA GLU A 320 3.73 2.40 -69.45
C GLU A 320 3.87 3.81 -68.86
N LEU A 321 4.99 4.13 -68.21
CA LEU A 321 5.25 5.45 -67.63
C LEU A 321 5.83 6.45 -68.65
N ASN A 322 6.66 5.98 -69.58
CA ASN A 322 7.50 6.83 -70.43
C ASN A 322 7.10 6.82 -71.92
N TYR A 323 6.11 6.00 -72.35
CA TYR A 323 5.65 6.02 -73.75
C TYR A 323 5.15 7.41 -74.17
N HIS A 324 4.62 8.19 -73.23
CA HIS A 324 4.20 9.57 -73.44
C HIS A 324 5.34 10.55 -73.81
N ASN A 325 6.61 10.16 -73.63
CA ASN A 325 7.76 11.00 -73.92
C ASN A 325 8.04 11.09 -75.44
N ASP A 326 7.63 10.10 -76.22
CA ASP A 326 7.52 10.22 -77.68
C ASP A 326 6.02 10.12 -78.05
N PRO A 327 5.38 11.22 -78.49
CA PRO A 327 3.96 11.26 -78.81
C PRO A 327 3.50 10.21 -79.84
N ARG A 328 4.45 9.65 -80.61
CA ARG A 328 4.19 8.66 -81.66
C ARG A 328 4.23 7.21 -81.17
N LEU A 329 4.67 6.94 -79.93
CA LEU A 329 4.69 5.59 -79.38
C LEU A 329 3.29 5.11 -78.96
N PRO A 330 2.88 3.89 -79.37
CA PRO A 330 1.59 3.35 -78.98
C PRO A 330 1.57 2.96 -77.50
N SER A 331 0.43 3.21 -76.86
CA SER A 331 0.18 2.83 -75.46
C SER A 331 0.17 1.32 -75.27
N ASN A 332 -0.16 0.55 -76.32
CA ASN A 332 -0.08 -0.91 -76.30
C ASN A 332 0.71 -1.47 -77.51
N PRO A 333 1.96 -1.90 -77.33
CA PRO A 333 2.78 -2.56 -78.36
C PRO A 333 2.26 -3.93 -78.80
N GLU A 334 1.39 -4.57 -78.01
CA GLU A 334 0.83 -5.90 -78.31
C GLU A 334 -0.16 -5.87 -79.49
N GLN A 335 -0.48 -4.69 -80.03
CA GLN A 335 -1.30 -4.52 -81.23
C GLN A 335 -0.66 -5.14 -82.49
N PHE A 336 0.67 -5.30 -82.52
CA PHE A 336 1.41 -5.94 -83.62
C PHE A 336 1.47 -7.47 -83.44
N LYS A 337 0.30 -8.13 -83.41
CA LYS A 337 0.12 -9.55 -83.03
C LYS A 337 0.98 -10.55 -83.81
N ASN A 338 1.35 -10.25 -85.05
CA ASN A 338 2.09 -11.19 -85.90
C ASN A 338 3.60 -11.23 -85.60
N GLU A 339 4.16 -10.16 -85.02
CA GLU A 339 5.60 -10.05 -84.70
C GLU A 339 5.90 -10.10 -83.19
N TRP A 340 4.86 -10.04 -82.36
CA TRP A 340 4.97 -9.99 -80.91
C TRP A 340 5.11 -11.38 -80.28
N LYS A 341 6.27 -11.66 -79.63
CA LYS A 341 6.52 -12.93 -78.91
C LYS A 341 6.35 -12.80 -77.39
N SER A 342 7.09 -11.89 -76.75
CA SER A 342 6.97 -11.59 -75.32
C SER A 342 7.62 -10.25 -75.00
N TRP A 343 7.24 -9.64 -73.88
CA TRP A 343 7.87 -8.41 -73.39
C TRP A 343 9.39 -8.55 -73.20
N ILE A 344 9.87 -9.75 -72.85
CA ILE A 344 11.30 -10.03 -72.68
C ILE A 344 12.00 -9.99 -74.03
N HIS A 345 11.40 -10.59 -75.07
CA HIS A 345 11.93 -10.57 -76.43
C HIS A 345 11.86 -9.18 -77.07
N PHE A 346 10.87 -8.36 -76.71
CA PHE A 346 10.72 -6.99 -77.21
C PHE A 346 11.90 -6.09 -76.80
N PHE A 347 12.47 -6.30 -75.61
CA PHE A 347 13.54 -5.45 -75.08
C PHE A 347 14.97 -6.02 -75.20
N LEU A 348 15.17 -7.26 -75.68
CA LEU A 348 16.50 -7.82 -75.90
C LEU A 348 17.18 -7.22 -77.16
N PRO A 349 18.50 -6.95 -77.12
CA PRO A 349 19.27 -6.52 -78.29
C PRO A 349 19.24 -7.56 -79.42
N VAL A 350 19.32 -7.11 -80.66
CA VAL A 350 19.26 -7.99 -81.86
C VAL A 350 20.63 -8.59 -82.19
N ALA A 351 21.72 -7.87 -81.88
CA ALA A 351 23.12 -8.31 -81.96
C ALA A 351 23.88 -7.85 -80.70
N TYR A 352 24.97 -8.54 -80.36
CA TYR A 352 25.79 -8.28 -79.17
C TYR A 352 27.22 -7.93 -79.59
N ASP A 353 27.49 -6.64 -79.72
CA ASP A 353 28.74 -6.13 -80.29
C ASP A 353 29.76 -5.72 -79.21
N CYS A 354 29.31 -5.44 -77.98
CA CYS A 354 30.19 -5.16 -76.85
C CYS A 354 29.75 -5.88 -75.56
N LEU A 355 30.63 -5.94 -74.56
CA LEU A 355 30.39 -6.68 -73.31
C LEU A 355 29.25 -6.06 -72.46
N ASP A 356 28.95 -4.77 -72.66
CA ASP A 356 27.81 -4.08 -72.03
C ASP A 356 26.46 -4.57 -72.57
N ASP A 357 26.35 -4.91 -73.85
CA ASP A 357 25.12 -5.46 -74.44
C ASP A 357 24.81 -6.84 -73.82
N ILE A 358 25.85 -7.62 -73.54
CA ILE A 358 25.75 -8.90 -72.84
C ILE A 358 25.37 -8.67 -71.37
N ARG A 359 25.92 -7.66 -70.70
CA ARG A 359 25.54 -7.30 -69.33
C ARG A 359 24.05 -6.91 -69.25
N ILE A 360 23.53 -6.19 -70.24
CA ILE A 360 22.10 -5.89 -70.35
C ILE A 360 21.30 -7.18 -70.54
N ALA A 361 21.72 -8.10 -71.41
CA ALA A 361 21.00 -9.37 -71.57
C ALA A 361 21.04 -10.26 -70.32
N VAL A 362 22.19 -10.35 -69.64
CA VAL A 362 22.38 -11.12 -68.40
C VAL A 362 21.49 -10.59 -67.28
N THR A 363 21.40 -9.26 -67.13
CA THR A 363 20.49 -8.63 -66.15
C THR A 363 19.02 -8.79 -66.52
N ARG A 364 18.64 -8.72 -67.81
CA ARG A 364 17.24 -8.90 -68.24
C ARG A 364 16.75 -10.34 -68.15
N LEU A 365 17.63 -11.31 -68.33
CA LEU A 365 17.31 -12.74 -68.25
C LEU A 365 17.43 -13.31 -66.82
N ASP A 366 17.70 -12.45 -65.82
CA ASP A 366 17.90 -12.80 -64.40
C ASP A 366 18.88 -13.97 -64.22
N ILE A 367 20.02 -13.90 -64.91
CA ILE A 367 21.08 -14.90 -64.83
C ILE A 367 21.97 -14.57 -63.63
N LYS A 368 21.98 -15.44 -62.62
CA LYS A 368 22.53 -15.12 -61.29
C LYS A 368 23.98 -15.49 -61.10
N ASP A 369 24.45 -16.51 -61.80
CA ASP A 369 25.82 -17.00 -61.71
C ASP A 369 26.31 -17.58 -63.04
N SER A 370 27.58 -17.95 -63.09
CA SER A 370 28.23 -18.48 -64.29
C SER A 370 27.68 -19.86 -64.72
N GLN A 371 27.06 -20.63 -63.81
CA GLN A 371 26.42 -21.90 -64.14
C GLN A 371 25.05 -21.69 -64.77
N ASP A 372 24.28 -20.76 -64.24
CA ASP A 372 22.97 -20.35 -64.75
C ASP A 372 23.11 -19.72 -66.15
N TYR A 373 24.18 -18.96 -66.40
CA TYR A 373 24.53 -18.44 -67.74
C TYR A 373 24.75 -19.60 -68.74
N ARG A 374 25.53 -20.61 -68.34
CA ARG A 374 25.83 -21.79 -69.17
C ARG A 374 24.61 -22.68 -69.43
N ASN A 375 23.61 -22.64 -68.57
CA ASN A 375 22.35 -23.37 -68.78
C ASN A 375 21.39 -22.60 -69.67
N ARG A 376 21.29 -21.27 -69.50
CA ARG A 376 20.31 -20.44 -70.21
C ARG A 376 20.76 -19.93 -71.57
N TYR A 377 22.06 -19.82 -71.86
CA TYR A 377 22.52 -19.36 -73.19
C TYR A 377 22.01 -20.26 -74.33
N LYS A 378 21.80 -21.56 -74.06
CA LYS A 378 21.25 -22.51 -75.04
C LYS A 378 19.79 -22.23 -75.43
N LEU A 379 19.03 -21.59 -74.55
CA LEU A 379 17.61 -21.24 -74.77
C LEU A 379 17.45 -19.92 -75.54
N TYR A 380 18.50 -19.10 -75.58
CA TYR A 380 18.51 -17.79 -76.24
C TYR A 380 19.72 -17.72 -77.18
N PRO A 381 19.57 -18.18 -78.43
CA PRO A 381 20.67 -18.41 -79.38
C PRO A 381 21.66 -17.25 -79.65
N PRO A 382 21.30 -15.96 -79.54
CA PRO A 382 22.27 -14.90 -79.81
C PRO A 382 23.26 -14.64 -78.66
N LEU A 383 23.15 -15.31 -77.50
CA LEU A 383 24.11 -15.14 -76.39
C LEU A 383 25.41 -15.93 -76.62
N PRO A 384 26.60 -15.30 -76.48
CA PRO A 384 27.89 -15.99 -76.63
C PRO A 384 28.11 -17.06 -75.58
N ALA A 385 28.55 -18.26 -76.00
CA ALA A 385 28.79 -19.40 -75.11
C ALA A 385 29.95 -19.17 -74.13
N HIS A 386 30.98 -18.44 -74.56
CA HIS A 386 32.15 -18.08 -73.74
C HIS A 386 32.44 -16.57 -73.87
N PRO A 387 31.73 -15.71 -73.11
CA PRO A 387 31.91 -14.26 -73.19
C PRO A 387 33.33 -13.82 -72.77
N GLU A 388 33.97 -14.57 -71.88
CA GLU A 388 35.38 -14.41 -71.46
C GLU A 388 36.41 -14.58 -72.59
N ARG A 389 36.06 -15.31 -73.65
CA ARG A 389 36.91 -15.49 -74.83
C ARG A 389 36.53 -14.55 -75.97
N ALA A 390 35.25 -14.27 -76.13
CA ALA A 390 34.72 -13.43 -77.20
C ALA A 390 35.08 -11.93 -77.00
N PHE A 391 35.16 -11.47 -75.75
CA PHE A 391 35.45 -10.07 -75.40
C PHE A 391 36.66 -10.00 -74.45
N ARG A 392 37.77 -10.62 -74.85
CA ARG A 392 38.96 -10.80 -73.99
C ARG A 392 39.51 -9.49 -73.44
N ASP A 393 39.49 -8.42 -74.24
CA ASP A 393 40.09 -7.13 -73.88
C ASP A 393 39.21 -6.30 -72.92
N GLU A 394 37.90 -6.57 -72.90
CA GLU A 394 36.91 -5.90 -72.04
C GLU A 394 36.54 -6.74 -70.80
N TRP A 395 37.01 -8.00 -70.74
CA TRP A 395 36.63 -8.95 -69.69
C TRP A 395 37.42 -8.75 -68.39
N LYS A 396 36.72 -8.41 -67.30
CA LYS A 396 37.31 -8.30 -65.95
C LYS A 396 37.10 -9.54 -65.09
N SER A 397 35.85 -9.91 -64.82
CA SER A 397 35.52 -11.14 -64.08
C SER A 397 34.05 -11.52 -64.25
N TRP A 398 33.69 -12.76 -63.91
CA TRP A 398 32.28 -13.19 -63.88
C TRP A 398 31.42 -12.38 -62.91
N TYR A 399 32.01 -11.85 -61.81
CA TYR A 399 31.30 -10.96 -60.89
C TYR A 399 30.95 -9.61 -61.54
N ASP A 400 31.82 -9.11 -62.42
CA ASP A 400 31.59 -7.87 -63.17
C ASP A 400 30.56 -8.06 -64.30
N LEU A 401 30.61 -9.21 -65.00
CA LEU A 401 29.63 -9.53 -66.06
C LEU A 401 28.22 -9.77 -65.50
N CYS A 402 28.10 -10.52 -64.40
CA CYS A 402 26.81 -10.78 -63.74
C CYS A 402 26.38 -9.65 -62.80
N SER A 403 27.11 -8.53 -62.75
CA SER A 403 26.86 -7.39 -61.84
C SER A 403 26.71 -7.81 -60.37
N ILE A 404 27.47 -8.82 -59.94
CA ILE A 404 27.49 -9.33 -58.57
C ILE A 404 28.35 -8.39 -57.73
N ARG A 405 27.74 -7.77 -56.71
CA ARG A 405 28.36 -6.74 -55.87
C ARG A 405 29.57 -7.29 -55.10
N THR A 406 30.74 -6.65 -55.23
CA THR A 406 31.91 -6.88 -54.39
C THR A 406 32.05 -5.74 -53.37
N PHE A 407 32.09 -6.07 -52.09
CA PHE A 407 32.17 -5.10 -51.00
C PHE A 407 33.64 -4.86 -50.59
N TYR A 408 33.95 -3.69 -50.00
CA TYR A 408 35.27 -3.43 -49.38
C TYR A 408 35.59 -4.48 -48.30
N THR A 409 36.85 -4.64 -47.89
CA THR A 409 37.14 -5.51 -46.73
C THR A 409 36.67 -4.85 -45.43
N PHE A 410 36.45 -5.64 -44.37
CA PHE A 410 35.93 -5.11 -43.10
C PHE A 410 36.81 -3.99 -42.54
N ASP A 411 38.13 -4.17 -42.50
CA ASP A 411 39.08 -3.19 -41.96
C ASP A 411 39.18 -1.90 -42.78
N GLU A 412 39.15 -2.00 -44.11
CA GLU A 412 39.12 -0.83 -45.01
C GLU A 412 37.83 -0.03 -44.81
N THR A 413 36.72 -0.73 -44.64
CA THR A 413 35.41 -0.12 -44.41
C THR A 413 35.36 0.61 -43.06
N VAL A 414 35.91 0.02 -41.99
CA VAL A 414 35.98 0.64 -40.66
C VAL A 414 36.84 1.91 -40.67
N LYS A 415 38.01 1.89 -41.33
CA LYS A 415 38.88 3.07 -41.46
C LYS A 415 38.20 4.25 -42.15
N LEU A 416 37.33 3.99 -43.12
CA LEU A 416 36.59 5.02 -43.84
C LEU A 416 35.42 5.61 -43.03
N ILE A 417 34.76 4.80 -42.19
CA ILE A 417 33.52 5.19 -41.51
C ILE A 417 33.76 5.84 -40.15
N GLN A 418 34.74 5.37 -39.36
CA GLN A 418 34.99 5.89 -38.01
C GLN A 418 35.25 7.42 -37.95
N PRO A 419 35.99 8.05 -38.89
CA PRO A 419 36.21 9.50 -38.89
C PRO A 419 34.92 10.32 -39.10
N LEU A 420 33.89 9.73 -39.71
CA LEU A 420 32.62 10.41 -40.03
C LEU A 420 31.67 10.50 -38.82
N ASN A 421 32.02 9.84 -37.71
CA ASN A 421 31.37 9.94 -36.40
C ASN A 421 29.83 9.70 -36.39
N LEU A 422 29.34 8.87 -37.31
CA LEU A 422 27.91 8.57 -37.53
C LEU A 422 27.27 7.93 -36.28
N ASN A 423 26.03 8.33 -35.94
CA ASN A 423 25.39 7.95 -34.68
C ASN A 423 24.59 6.64 -34.76
N SER A 424 24.24 6.17 -35.96
CA SER A 424 23.47 4.93 -36.11
C SER A 424 23.71 4.24 -37.45
N LEU A 425 23.40 2.94 -37.53
CA LEU A 425 23.38 2.21 -38.80
C LEU A 425 22.38 2.80 -39.80
N ARG A 426 21.37 3.54 -39.33
CA ARG A 426 20.44 4.26 -40.21
C ARG A 426 21.13 5.44 -40.87
N GLU A 427 21.89 6.23 -40.12
CA GLU A 427 22.71 7.30 -40.66
C GLU A 427 23.83 6.76 -41.56
N TYR A 428 24.41 5.60 -41.24
CA TYR A 428 25.32 4.91 -42.16
C TYR A 428 24.60 4.52 -43.47
N ARG A 429 23.40 3.94 -43.40
CA ARG A 429 22.62 3.61 -44.61
C ARG A 429 22.18 4.85 -45.40
N GLU A 430 21.91 5.96 -44.72
CA GLU A 430 21.62 7.24 -45.33
C GLU A 430 22.89 7.85 -45.93
N HIS A 431 24.05 7.67 -45.30
CA HIS A 431 25.36 8.04 -45.82
C HIS A 431 25.73 7.19 -47.04
N VAL A 432 25.54 5.87 -47.03
CA VAL A 432 25.75 5.01 -48.20
C VAL A 432 24.81 5.40 -49.35
N LYS A 433 23.58 5.85 -49.03
CA LYS A 433 22.64 6.38 -50.03
C LYS A 433 23.05 7.76 -50.56
N SER A 434 23.65 8.61 -49.73
CA SER A 434 24.04 9.98 -50.11
C SER A 434 25.44 10.08 -50.71
N SER A 435 26.37 9.23 -50.28
CA SER A 435 27.73 9.09 -50.82
C SER A 435 27.73 8.37 -52.17
N GLY A 436 26.72 7.53 -52.42
CA GLY A 436 26.55 6.82 -53.70
C GLY A 436 27.62 5.77 -53.97
N ASP A 437 28.45 5.43 -52.99
CA ASP A 437 29.56 4.49 -53.17
C ASP A 437 29.05 3.03 -53.14
N ASN A 438 28.92 2.44 -54.33
CA ASN A 438 28.29 1.13 -54.54
C ASN A 438 29.06 -0.06 -53.93
N ARG A 439 30.29 0.18 -53.44
CA ARG A 439 31.13 -0.83 -52.76
C ARG A 439 30.91 -0.89 -51.25
N LEU A 440 30.28 0.13 -50.65
CA LEU A 440 29.91 0.08 -49.23
C LEU A 440 28.62 -0.75 -49.06
N PRO A 441 28.65 -1.81 -48.24
CA PRO A 441 27.48 -2.66 -48.07
C PRO A 441 26.34 -1.94 -47.35
N TYR A 442 25.15 -1.96 -47.95
CA TYR A 442 23.93 -1.42 -47.34
C TYR A 442 23.54 -2.18 -46.05
N THR A 443 23.84 -3.47 -46.01
CA THR A 443 23.67 -4.36 -44.85
C THR A 443 25.04 -4.97 -44.49
N PRO A 444 25.91 -4.21 -43.82
CA PRO A 444 27.27 -4.64 -43.49
C PRO A 444 27.27 -5.86 -42.57
N ASP A 445 26.21 -6.01 -41.77
CA ASP A 445 25.94 -7.14 -40.86
C ASP A 445 25.85 -8.50 -41.57
N LYS A 446 25.26 -8.53 -42.77
CA LYS A 446 25.12 -9.77 -43.54
C LYS A 446 26.32 -10.04 -44.44
N VAL A 447 27.01 -9.00 -44.85
CA VAL A 447 28.13 -9.08 -45.79
C VAL A 447 29.40 -9.51 -45.06
N TYR A 448 29.68 -8.93 -43.90
CA TYR A 448 30.87 -9.23 -43.11
C TYR A 448 30.61 -10.25 -42.02
N TYR A 449 29.62 -11.14 -42.17
CA TYR A 449 29.12 -11.98 -41.06
C TYR A 449 30.18 -12.76 -40.28
N ARG A 450 31.33 -13.09 -40.90
CA ARG A 450 32.46 -13.79 -40.27
C ARG A 450 33.30 -12.89 -39.36
N ASP A 451 33.53 -11.66 -39.81
CA ASP A 451 34.38 -10.66 -39.12
C ASP A 451 33.54 -9.63 -38.34
N TRP A 452 32.21 -9.76 -38.42
CA TRP A 452 31.24 -8.86 -37.82
C TRP A 452 31.11 -9.12 -36.32
N THR A 453 31.62 -8.18 -35.52
CA THR A 453 31.48 -8.20 -34.06
C THR A 453 30.16 -7.53 -33.64
N THR A 454 30.11 -6.20 -33.66
CA THR A 454 28.90 -5.43 -33.36
C THR A 454 28.79 -4.20 -34.26
N SER A 455 27.55 -3.73 -34.46
CA SER A 455 27.29 -2.51 -35.24
C SER A 455 27.92 -1.25 -34.65
N TYR A 456 28.29 -1.27 -33.36
CA TYR A 456 28.87 -0.14 -32.65
C TYR A 456 30.39 -0.12 -32.79
N ALA A 457 31.04 -1.28 -32.70
CA ALA A 457 32.46 -1.45 -33.03
C ALA A 457 32.77 -1.02 -34.48
N PHE A 458 31.91 -1.40 -35.43
CA PHE A 458 32.01 -0.99 -36.84
C PHE A 458 31.93 0.54 -37.04
N LEU A 459 31.16 1.24 -36.22
CA LEU A 459 30.99 2.71 -36.28
C LEU A 459 31.99 3.46 -35.37
N GLY A 460 32.88 2.76 -34.65
CA GLY A 460 33.82 3.38 -33.71
C GLY A 460 33.15 4.01 -32.49
N LYS A 461 31.93 3.58 -32.16
CA LYS A 461 31.19 4.03 -30.97
C LYS A 461 31.36 3.01 -29.84
N THR A 462 31.31 3.49 -28.60
CA THR A 462 31.28 2.62 -27.43
C THR A 462 30.06 1.72 -27.51
N GLU A 463 30.29 0.42 -27.34
CA GLU A 463 29.20 -0.55 -27.39
C GLU A 463 28.15 -0.24 -26.32
N PRO A 464 26.85 -0.37 -26.62
CA PRO A 464 25.84 -0.34 -25.59
C PRO A 464 26.08 -1.54 -24.68
N PHE A 465 26.30 -1.26 -23.40
CA PHE A 465 26.56 -2.27 -22.37
C PHE A 465 25.58 -3.44 -22.48
N SER A 466 26.11 -4.63 -22.74
CA SER A 466 25.32 -5.85 -22.93
C SER A 466 25.79 -6.94 -21.97
N GLU A 467 25.13 -8.10 -21.97
CA GLU A 467 25.47 -9.20 -21.05
C GLU A 467 26.92 -9.69 -21.21
N SER A 468 27.51 -9.53 -22.40
CA SER A 468 28.90 -9.87 -22.68
C SER A 468 29.93 -8.86 -22.15
N SER A 469 29.49 -7.73 -21.61
CA SER A 469 30.36 -6.69 -21.03
C SER A 469 30.72 -6.96 -19.56
N ILE A 470 30.30 -8.10 -19.00
CA ILE A 470 30.45 -8.45 -17.59
C ILE A 470 31.40 -9.66 -17.47
N ASP A 471 32.47 -9.52 -16.68
CA ASP A 471 33.44 -10.59 -16.39
C ASP A 471 32.78 -11.83 -15.77
N ALA A 472 33.36 -13.01 -16.04
CA ALA A 472 32.89 -14.31 -15.56
C ALA A 472 32.74 -14.38 -14.01
N ASP A 473 33.58 -13.64 -13.29
CA ASP A 473 33.57 -13.56 -11.82
C ASP A 473 32.30 -12.90 -11.24
N HIS A 474 31.55 -12.16 -12.06
CA HIS A 474 30.30 -11.46 -11.68
C HIS A 474 29.05 -12.15 -12.26
N SER A 475 29.15 -13.41 -12.67
CA SER A 475 28.06 -14.22 -13.26
C SER A 475 26.76 -14.24 -12.45
N LYS A 476 26.82 -14.20 -11.10
CA LYS A 476 25.61 -14.12 -10.26
C LYS A 476 24.79 -12.84 -10.48
N TRP A 477 25.44 -11.71 -10.80
CA TRP A 477 24.72 -10.47 -11.13
C TRP A 477 23.93 -10.60 -12.44
N LEU A 478 24.45 -11.36 -13.41
CA LEU A 478 23.77 -11.66 -14.67
C LEU A 478 22.56 -12.58 -14.48
N GLU A 479 22.68 -13.60 -13.61
CA GLU A 479 21.55 -14.49 -13.28
C GLU A 479 20.39 -13.74 -12.61
N ASP A 480 20.70 -12.85 -11.67
CA ASP A 480 19.69 -12.01 -11.00
C ASP A 480 19.12 -10.94 -11.93
N LEU A 481 19.93 -10.36 -12.83
CA LEU A 481 19.44 -9.46 -13.88
C LEU A 481 18.47 -10.15 -14.82
N ASN A 482 18.80 -11.37 -15.28
CA ASN A 482 17.93 -12.15 -16.15
C ASN A 482 16.62 -12.55 -15.46
N SER A 483 16.64 -12.77 -14.15
CA SER A 483 15.44 -13.00 -13.34
C SER A 483 14.60 -11.73 -13.19
N PHE A 484 15.22 -10.58 -12.92
CA PHE A 484 14.55 -9.27 -12.85
C PHE A 484 13.84 -8.91 -14.15
N MET A 485 14.48 -9.18 -15.29
CA MET A 485 13.94 -8.87 -16.61
C MET A 485 12.68 -9.66 -16.97
N LYS A 486 12.37 -10.77 -16.28
CA LYS A 486 11.10 -11.50 -16.45
C LYS A 486 9.90 -10.75 -15.84
N GLU A 487 10.14 -9.88 -14.86
CA GLU A 487 9.10 -9.17 -14.11
C GLU A 487 9.04 -7.65 -14.38
N ALA A 488 10.18 -7.04 -14.74
CA ALA A 488 10.29 -5.60 -14.88
C ALA A 488 9.52 -5.02 -16.08
N ARG A 489 8.81 -3.91 -15.87
CA ARG A 489 8.14 -3.15 -16.94
C ARG A 489 9.12 -2.20 -17.63
N GLY A 490 9.27 -2.32 -18.94
CA GLY A 490 10.20 -1.52 -19.76
C GLY A 490 11.54 -2.22 -19.94
N GLY A 491 11.60 -3.13 -20.91
CA GLY A 491 12.70 -4.09 -21.08
C GLY A 491 14.07 -3.47 -21.40
N ARG A 492 14.40 -3.35 -22.70
CA ARG A 492 15.78 -3.13 -23.16
C ARG A 492 16.49 -1.89 -22.58
N GLY A 493 15.77 -0.82 -22.27
CA GLY A 493 16.35 0.40 -21.68
C GLY A 493 16.87 0.21 -20.26
N LYS A 494 16.18 -0.57 -19.42
CA LYS A 494 16.60 -0.87 -18.04
C LYS A 494 17.79 -1.83 -18.02
N GLN A 495 17.77 -2.84 -18.89
CA GLN A 495 18.86 -3.80 -19.05
C GLN A 495 20.18 -3.09 -19.38
N LEU A 496 20.17 -2.17 -20.36
CA LEU A 496 21.37 -1.40 -20.74
C LEU A 496 21.85 -0.48 -19.60
N ALA A 497 20.92 0.14 -18.84
CA ALA A 497 21.26 0.99 -17.71
C ALA A 497 21.94 0.20 -16.56
N ILE A 498 21.45 -1.01 -16.28
CA ILE A 498 21.99 -1.87 -15.23
C ILE A 498 23.33 -2.47 -15.66
N CYS A 499 23.46 -2.96 -16.90
CA CYS A 499 24.75 -3.43 -17.43
C CYS A 499 25.81 -2.33 -17.42
N ARG A 500 25.42 -1.08 -17.74
CA ARG A 500 26.31 0.09 -17.63
C ARG A 500 26.80 0.32 -16.21
N PHE A 501 25.90 0.27 -15.24
CA PHE A 501 26.22 0.42 -13.83
C PHE A 501 27.21 -0.67 -13.36
N LEU A 502 26.96 -1.93 -13.73
CA LEU A 502 27.83 -3.05 -13.36
C LEU A 502 29.23 -2.90 -13.98
N ALA A 503 29.31 -2.60 -15.27
CA ALA A 503 30.57 -2.54 -16.01
C ALA A 503 31.45 -1.34 -15.64
N THR A 504 30.86 -0.19 -15.29
CA THR A 504 31.62 1.06 -15.09
C THR A 504 31.68 1.56 -13.65
N TYR A 505 30.85 1.05 -12.75
CA TYR A 505 30.84 1.47 -11.34
C TYR A 505 31.14 0.33 -10.37
N VAL A 506 30.65 -0.90 -10.60
CA VAL A 506 30.85 -2.02 -9.68
C VAL A 506 32.18 -2.75 -9.95
N GLN A 507 32.46 -3.09 -11.21
CA GLN A 507 33.68 -3.81 -11.59
C GLN A 507 34.98 -3.01 -11.36
N PRO A 508 35.10 -1.73 -11.80
CA PRO A 508 36.35 -0.98 -11.64
C PRO A 508 36.70 -0.65 -10.18
N ASN A 509 35.68 -0.57 -9.31
CA ASN A 509 35.84 -0.22 -7.90
C ASN A 509 35.83 -1.45 -6.97
N ALA A 510 35.75 -2.68 -7.52
CA ALA A 510 35.76 -3.94 -6.77
C ALA A 510 34.72 -4.02 -5.62
N TYR A 511 33.53 -3.44 -5.78
CA TYR A 511 32.51 -3.36 -4.72
C TYR A 511 31.78 -4.69 -4.42
N GLY A 512 32.26 -5.82 -4.95
CA GLY A 512 31.83 -7.17 -4.60
C GLY A 512 31.39 -8.00 -5.81
N THR A 513 31.87 -9.25 -5.87
CA THR A 513 31.56 -10.21 -6.95
C THR A 513 30.12 -10.71 -6.96
N THR A 514 29.38 -10.49 -5.87
CA THR A 514 27.97 -10.91 -5.73
C THR A 514 27.11 -9.75 -5.22
N PRO A 515 25.82 -9.69 -5.59
CA PRO A 515 24.89 -8.67 -5.12
C PRO A 515 24.78 -8.57 -3.60
N GLY A 516 24.79 -9.70 -2.90
CA GLY A 516 24.76 -9.73 -1.44
C GLY A 516 25.96 -9.03 -0.80
N LYS A 517 27.18 -9.25 -1.33
CA LYS A 517 28.39 -8.57 -0.83
C LYS A 517 28.32 -7.06 -1.03
N PHE A 518 27.81 -6.60 -2.17
CA PHE A 518 27.61 -5.17 -2.44
C PHE A 518 26.61 -4.53 -1.47
N LEU A 519 25.49 -5.20 -1.19
CA LEU A 519 24.44 -4.70 -0.28
C LEU A 519 24.82 -4.78 1.21
N SER A 520 25.78 -5.62 1.59
CA SER A 520 26.33 -5.68 2.96
C SER A 520 27.48 -4.69 3.21
N ASN A 521 28.00 -4.04 2.17
CA ASN A 521 29.22 -3.25 2.27
C ASN A 521 28.92 -1.81 2.73
N LYS A 522 29.37 -1.46 3.94
CA LYS A 522 29.16 -0.15 4.56
C LYS A 522 30.09 0.96 4.05
N SER A 523 31.09 0.65 3.21
CA SER A 523 32.09 1.63 2.74
C SER A 523 31.69 2.41 1.49
N ILE A 524 30.53 2.14 0.91
CA ILE A 524 30.08 2.79 -0.34
C ILE A 524 29.41 4.14 0.01
N GLU A 525 30.12 5.23 -0.21
CA GLU A 525 29.60 6.58 0.02
C GLU A 525 28.67 7.08 -1.10
N LEU A 526 27.50 7.60 -0.72
CA LEU A 526 26.47 8.11 -1.65
C LEU A 526 26.99 9.25 -2.55
N GLN A 527 27.91 10.09 -2.06
CA GLN A 527 28.47 11.21 -2.82
C GLN A 527 29.31 10.75 -4.02
N HIS A 528 30.05 9.65 -3.88
CA HIS A 528 30.84 9.08 -4.97
C HIS A 528 29.92 8.61 -6.12
N PHE A 529 28.80 7.97 -5.79
CA PHE A 529 27.79 7.58 -6.77
C PHE A 529 27.14 8.80 -7.46
N LYS A 530 26.83 9.87 -6.72
CA LYS A 530 26.24 11.10 -7.28
C LYS A 530 27.17 11.79 -8.28
N ASN A 531 28.46 11.90 -7.95
CA ASN A 531 29.47 12.47 -8.84
C ASN A 531 29.64 11.63 -10.12
N TYR A 532 29.57 10.31 -10.00
CA TYR A 532 29.57 9.40 -11.13
C TYR A 532 28.33 9.58 -12.04
N VAL A 533 27.12 9.67 -11.49
CA VAL A 533 25.89 9.87 -12.28
C VAL A 533 25.92 11.22 -13.00
N THR A 534 26.43 12.27 -12.36
CA THR A 534 26.50 13.62 -12.92
C THR A 534 27.51 13.72 -14.07
N SER A 535 28.66 13.06 -13.95
CA SER A 535 29.72 13.06 -14.98
C SER A 535 29.40 12.13 -16.16
N THR A 536 28.74 11.00 -15.91
CA THR A 536 28.62 9.91 -16.89
C THR A 536 27.29 9.95 -17.65
N THR A 537 26.22 10.53 -17.09
CA THR A 537 24.86 10.47 -17.67
C THR A 537 24.29 11.86 -18.00
N PRO A 538 23.73 12.07 -19.21
CA PRO A 538 23.05 13.32 -19.59
C PRO A 538 21.86 13.63 -18.68
N GLU A 539 21.62 14.93 -18.42
CA GLU A 539 20.67 15.40 -17.40
C GLU A 539 19.26 14.81 -17.52
N TYR A 540 18.72 14.71 -18.74
CA TYR A 540 17.39 14.15 -19.01
C TYR A 540 17.27 12.64 -18.77
N LEU A 541 18.38 11.90 -18.69
CA LEU A 541 18.42 10.45 -18.45
C LEU A 541 18.83 10.08 -17.02
N ARG A 542 19.35 11.03 -16.22
CA ARG A 542 19.80 10.76 -14.84
C ARG A 542 18.68 10.15 -13.99
N ARG A 543 17.47 10.68 -14.12
CA ARG A 543 16.30 10.17 -13.40
C ARG A 543 15.95 8.74 -13.78
N SER A 544 15.87 8.42 -15.07
CA SER A 544 15.52 7.06 -15.52
C SER A 544 16.62 6.05 -15.18
N PHE A 545 17.89 6.46 -15.23
CA PHE A 545 19.05 5.65 -14.87
C PHE A 545 19.07 5.30 -13.38
N VAL A 546 18.94 6.30 -12.49
CA VAL A 546 18.91 6.09 -11.03
C VAL A 546 17.71 5.26 -10.60
N MET A 547 16.55 5.48 -11.21
CA MET A 547 15.34 4.69 -10.94
C MET A 547 15.50 3.23 -11.35
N ALA A 548 16.10 2.95 -12.52
CA ALA A 548 16.32 1.59 -12.99
C ALA A 548 17.27 0.79 -12.08
N ILE A 549 18.33 1.42 -11.58
CA ILE A 549 19.29 0.78 -10.66
C ILE A 549 18.65 0.50 -9.30
N ASN A 550 17.95 1.48 -8.72
CA ASN A 550 17.29 1.26 -7.43
C ASN A 550 16.14 0.26 -7.52
N GLU A 551 15.43 0.19 -8.65
CA GLU A 551 14.41 -0.84 -8.90
C GLU A 551 15.04 -2.24 -8.93
N PHE A 552 16.19 -2.40 -9.60
CA PHE A 552 16.94 -3.65 -9.62
C PHE A 552 17.47 -4.06 -8.23
N MET A 553 18.03 -3.12 -7.47
CA MET A 553 18.49 -3.39 -6.10
C MET A 553 17.33 -3.77 -5.17
N ARG A 554 16.16 -3.14 -5.31
CA ARG A 554 14.95 -3.54 -4.58
C ARG A 554 14.48 -4.93 -4.97
N PHE A 555 14.59 -5.30 -6.24
CA PHE A 555 14.25 -6.64 -6.70
C PHE A 555 15.18 -7.69 -6.09
N ILE A 556 16.50 -7.46 -6.10
CA ILE A 556 17.45 -8.41 -5.48
C ILE A 556 17.21 -8.51 -3.98
N ILE A 557 17.01 -7.38 -3.31
CA ILE A 557 16.64 -7.37 -1.89
C ILE A 557 15.36 -8.16 -1.70
N ARG A 558 14.35 -7.99 -2.57
CA ARG A 558 13.08 -8.72 -2.48
C ARG A 558 13.22 -10.23 -2.64
N GLU A 559 13.84 -10.69 -3.72
CA GLU A 559 13.88 -12.12 -4.05
C GLU A 559 14.89 -12.90 -3.20
N GLN A 560 16.05 -12.31 -2.91
CA GLN A 560 17.19 -13.04 -2.31
C GLN A 560 17.37 -12.74 -0.82
N PHE A 561 16.95 -11.56 -0.36
CA PHE A 561 17.31 -11.06 0.99
C PHE A 561 16.11 -10.51 1.77
N THR A 562 14.89 -10.72 1.29
CA THR A 562 13.69 -10.44 2.07
C THR A 562 12.91 -11.69 2.31
N LEU A 563 12.50 -11.84 3.56
CA LEU A 563 11.42 -12.72 3.93
C LEU A 563 10.14 -11.91 3.74
N GLU A 564 9.36 -12.24 2.72
CA GLU A 564 8.08 -11.59 2.46
C GLU A 564 7.07 -11.97 3.55
N ASP A 565 6.54 -10.95 4.22
CA ASP A 565 5.51 -11.11 5.23
C ASP A 565 4.14 -11.29 4.51
N ASP A 566 3.86 -12.50 4.00
CA ASP A 566 2.62 -13.11 3.39
C ASP A 566 1.17 -12.62 3.80
N GLU A 567 0.97 -11.68 4.72
CA GLU A 567 -0.32 -11.14 5.23
C GLU A 567 -0.35 -9.60 5.31
N THR A 568 0.79 -8.91 5.22
CA THR A 568 0.88 -7.44 5.05
C THR A 568 1.38 -7.07 3.65
N GLY A 569 2.15 -7.96 3.01
CA GLY A 569 2.91 -7.67 1.79
C GLY A 569 4.18 -6.86 2.07
N GLU A 570 4.60 -6.72 3.34
CA GLU A 570 5.84 -6.04 3.69
C GLU A 570 7.04 -6.99 3.68
N LEU A 571 8.16 -6.51 3.18
CA LEU A 571 9.37 -7.27 2.95
C LEU A 571 10.32 -7.07 4.13
N ILE A 572 10.60 -8.11 4.92
CA ILE A 572 11.55 -8.05 6.03
C ILE A 572 12.94 -8.36 5.48
N ILE A 573 13.80 -7.35 5.41
CA ILE A 573 15.17 -7.49 4.88
C ILE A 573 16.06 -8.14 5.95
N ALA A 574 16.90 -9.10 5.56
CA ALA A 574 17.85 -9.77 6.45
C ALA A 574 18.86 -8.78 7.09
N ASP A 575 19.22 -9.02 8.35
CA ASP A 575 20.06 -8.13 9.16
C ASP A 575 21.43 -7.87 8.50
N GLY A 576 21.82 -6.60 8.43
CA GLY A 576 23.09 -6.16 7.82
C GLY A 576 23.05 -5.89 6.31
N ILE A 577 21.91 -6.07 5.65
CA ILE A 577 21.72 -5.83 4.21
C ILE A 577 20.90 -4.56 4.00
N SER A 578 21.49 -3.54 3.37
CA SER A 578 20.80 -2.28 3.09
C SER A 578 21.21 -1.74 1.72
N ASN A 579 20.29 -1.07 1.01
CA ASN A 579 20.66 -0.41 -0.25
C ASN A 579 21.43 0.89 0.07
N PRO A 580 22.74 0.98 -0.21
CA PRO A 580 23.53 2.19 0.08
C PRO A 580 23.13 3.39 -0.79
N LEU A 581 22.37 3.18 -1.88
CA LEU A 581 21.99 4.18 -2.86
C LEU A 581 20.59 4.78 -2.66
N ARG A 582 19.86 4.39 -1.60
CA ARG A 582 18.44 4.73 -1.33
C ARG A 582 18.13 6.24 -1.31
N GLY A 583 19.09 7.08 -0.92
CA GLY A 583 18.94 8.54 -0.84
C GLY A 583 19.13 9.31 -2.16
N SER A 584 19.43 8.62 -3.27
CA SER A 584 19.63 9.25 -4.58
C SER A 584 18.32 9.56 -5.33
N GLU A 585 17.19 8.99 -4.93
CA GLU A 585 15.89 9.17 -5.61
C GLU A 585 15.21 10.50 -5.30
N THR A 586 15.30 10.92 -4.04
CA THR A 586 14.64 12.11 -3.47
C THR A 586 15.08 13.43 -4.11
N GLU A 587 16.30 13.48 -4.65
CA GLU A 587 16.88 14.68 -5.25
C GLU A 587 16.42 14.89 -6.72
N TYR A 588 16.01 13.81 -7.41
CA TYR A 588 15.57 13.85 -8.82
C TYR A 588 14.04 13.74 -8.98
N SER A 589 13.26 13.68 -7.89
CA SER A 589 11.79 13.64 -7.89
C SER A 589 11.19 14.84 -7.13
N GLY A 590 10.76 15.89 -7.84
CA GLY A 590 10.18 17.11 -7.26
C GLY A 590 8.77 16.98 -6.65
N THR A 591 8.42 15.84 -6.05
CA THR A 591 7.14 15.63 -5.35
C THR A 591 7.38 14.78 -4.11
N THR A 592 7.05 15.32 -2.93
CA THR A 592 7.05 14.61 -1.65
C THR A 592 6.01 13.51 -1.69
N SER A 593 6.44 12.31 -2.05
CA SER A 593 5.72 11.06 -1.80
C SER A 593 6.51 10.29 -0.75
N SER A 594 5.82 9.99 0.34
CA SER A 594 6.28 9.22 1.48
C SER A 594 6.89 7.88 1.07
N SER A 595 8.12 7.66 1.56
CA SER A 595 8.62 6.40 2.14
C SER A 595 8.40 5.09 1.38
N GLY A 596 9.50 4.48 0.92
CA GLY A 596 9.55 3.06 0.58
C GLY A 596 9.34 2.12 1.79
N PRO A 597 9.27 0.79 1.56
CA PRO A 597 8.69 -0.22 2.44
C PRO A 597 9.55 -0.47 3.69
N GLY A 598 8.86 -0.75 4.80
CA GLY A 598 9.40 -0.84 6.15
C GLY A 598 8.61 0.10 7.07
N GLU A 599 7.79 -0.49 7.93
CA GLU A 599 6.97 0.14 8.98
C GLU A 599 5.56 0.58 8.56
N THR A 600 4.60 -0.35 8.65
CA THR A 600 3.20 0.02 8.84
C THR A 600 2.97 0.57 10.26
N SER A 601 3.19 1.87 10.45
CA SER A 601 2.85 2.62 11.67
C SER A 601 1.33 2.84 11.80
N LYS A 602 0.54 1.77 11.90
CA LYS A 602 -0.90 1.88 12.15
C LYS A 602 -1.15 2.21 13.63
N PRO A 603 -2.02 3.19 13.94
CA PRO A 603 -2.25 3.59 15.32
C PRO A 603 -2.94 2.47 16.12
N ALA A 604 -2.42 2.18 17.30
CA ALA A 604 -3.07 1.33 18.28
C ALA A 604 -4.21 2.14 18.95
N LEU A 605 -5.40 1.55 19.00
CA LEU A 605 -6.51 2.02 19.83
C LEU A 605 -6.37 1.46 21.26
N ALA A 606 -6.55 2.29 22.28
CA ALA A 606 -6.53 1.84 23.68
C ALA A 606 -7.64 0.82 23.98
N TYR A 607 -7.39 -0.15 24.86
CA TYR A 607 -8.30 -1.27 25.09
C TYR A 607 -9.68 -0.84 25.60
N GLN A 608 -9.76 0.22 26.41
CA GLN A 608 -11.04 0.76 26.89
C GLN A 608 -12.05 1.03 25.76
N TYR A 609 -11.57 1.49 24.60
CA TYR A 609 -12.43 1.74 23.44
C TYR A 609 -12.77 0.46 22.68
N VAL A 610 -11.86 -0.53 22.68
CA VAL A 610 -12.12 -1.87 22.15
C VAL A 610 -13.18 -2.59 23.00
N ALA A 611 -13.09 -2.49 24.33
CA ALA A 611 -14.06 -3.04 25.26
C ALA A 611 -15.44 -2.34 25.14
N ALA A 612 -15.45 -1.01 25.00
CA ALA A 612 -16.68 -0.26 24.71
C ALA A 612 -17.32 -0.69 23.39
N LEU A 613 -16.51 -0.98 22.38
CA LEU A 613 -16.97 -1.47 21.09
C LEU A 613 -17.51 -2.90 21.16
N GLN A 614 -16.87 -3.80 21.91
CA GLN A 614 -17.39 -5.15 22.19
C GLN A 614 -18.77 -5.08 22.85
N LYS A 615 -18.90 -4.28 23.92
CA LYS A 615 -20.16 -4.07 24.65
C LYS A 615 -21.24 -3.40 23.81
N TRP A 616 -20.84 -2.56 22.85
CA TRP A 616 -21.81 -1.96 21.94
C TRP A 616 -22.34 -2.99 20.94
N ILE A 617 -21.46 -3.78 20.29
CA ILE A 617 -21.89 -4.82 19.33
C ILE A 617 -22.77 -5.86 20.02
N VAL A 618 -22.36 -6.32 21.20
CA VAL A 618 -23.12 -7.24 22.03
C VAL A 618 -23.21 -6.69 23.45
N PRO A 619 -24.36 -6.11 23.83
CA PRO A 619 -24.61 -5.69 25.20
C PRO A 619 -24.65 -6.89 26.16
N ASP A 620 -24.18 -6.72 27.39
CA ASP A 620 -24.15 -7.78 28.43
C ASP A 620 -25.55 -8.34 28.76
N THR A 621 -26.61 -7.61 28.42
CA THR A 621 -28.02 -8.01 28.61
C THR A 621 -28.58 -8.88 27.48
N ALA A 622 -27.90 -8.97 26.34
CA ALA A 622 -28.40 -9.67 25.16
C ALA A 622 -28.11 -11.17 25.23
N THR A 623 -29.13 -12.00 24.94
CA THR A 623 -29.01 -13.46 24.97
C THR A 623 -29.32 -14.10 23.62
N SER A 624 -30.12 -13.44 22.78
CA SER A 624 -30.45 -13.86 21.40
C SER A 624 -30.18 -12.77 20.39
N PHE A 625 -30.16 -13.13 19.09
CA PHE A 625 -30.00 -12.15 18.01
C PHE A 625 -31.18 -11.16 17.96
N SER A 626 -32.37 -11.53 18.43
CA SER A 626 -33.52 -10.61 18.54
C SER A 626 -33.23 -9.37 19.40
N ASP A 627 -32.39 -9.51 20.43
CA ASP A 627 -32.08 -8.45 21.39
C ASP A 627 -31.17 -7.37 20.79
N LEU A 628 -30.49 -7.67 19.68
CA LEU A 628 -29.55 -6.78 18.98
C LEU A 628 -30.25 -5.77 18.05
N THR A 629 -31.33 -5.14 18.55
CA THR A 629 -32.20 -4.23 17.79
C THR A 629 -31.46 -3.05 17.14
N HIS A 630 -30.40 -2.57 17.76
CA HIS A 630 -29.59 -1.47 17.24
C HIS A 630 -28.77 -1.84 15.99
N LEU A 631 -28.40 -3.12 15.82
CA LEU A 631 -27.70 -3.62 14.61
C LEU A 631 -28.67 -3.82 13.43
N HIS A 632 -29.96 -3.96 13.70
CA HIS A 632 -31.00 -4.14 12.67
C HIS A 632 -31.26 -2.87 11.83
N ASN A 633 -30.63 -1.75 12.16
CA ASN A 633 -30.79 -0.46 11.48
C ASN A 633 -29.96 -0.34 10.18
N PHE A 634 -29.06 -1.29 9.90
CA PHE A 634 -28.19 -1.23 8.72
C PHE A 634 -28.76 -2.06 7.57
N ASP A 635 -29.06 -1.42 6.44
CA ASP A 635 -29.70 -2.06 5.28
C ASP A 635 -28.86 -3.18 4.65
N ALA A 636 -27.53 -3.08 4.73
CA ALA A 636 -26.60 -4.00 4.10
C ALA A 636 -26.55 -5.40 4.73
N ASP A 637 -27.12 -5.56 5.92
CA ASP A 637 -27.18 -6.84 6.65
C ASP A 637 -28.47 -7.63 6.38
N TRP A 638 -29.42 -7.05 5.65
CA TRP A 638 -30.69 -7.68 5.30
C TRP A 638 -30.61 -8.40 3.95
N VAL A 639 -30.89 -9.71 3.96
CA VAL A 639 -30.86 -10.56 2.77
C VAL A 639 -32.28 -10.86 2.30
N GLU A 640 -32.51 -10.79 0.99
CA GLU A 640 -33.79 -11.15 0.37
C GLU A 640 -33.99 -12.66 0.39
N ILE A 641 -35.18 -13.11 0.80
CA ILE A 641 -35.51 -14.52 0.96
C ILE A 641 -36.75 -14.87 0.15
N ASP A 642 -36.69 -16.02 -0.52
CA ASP A 642 -37.84 -16.64 -1.15
C ASP A 642 -38.58 -17.55 -0.16
N LEU A 643 -39.85 -17.23 0.11
CA LEU A 643 -40.71 -17.95 1.06
C LEU A 643 -40.94 -19.42 0.67
N ASN A 644 -40.74 -19.78 -0.61
CA ASN A 644 -40.95 -21.15 -1.07
C ASN A 644 -39.80 -22.10 -0.68
N ASN A 645 -38.58 -21.58 -0.52
CA ASN A 645 -37.37 -22.38 -0.30
C ASN A 645 -36.75 -22.18 1.09
N PHE A 646 -37.23 -21.19 1.86
CA PHE A 646 -36.69 -20.86 3.17
C PHE A 646 -37.64 -21.33 4.28
N LYS A 647 -37.16 -22.20 5.16
CA LYS A 647 -37.93 -22.71 6.29
C LYS A 647 -38.10 -21.60 7.33
N LEU A 648 -39.27 -20.98 7.38
CA LEU A 648 -39.62 -20.04 8.44
C LEU A 648 -39.97 -20.81 9.71
N ASP A 649 -39.15 -20.62 10.74
CA ASP A 649 -39.43 -21.10 12.09
C ASP A 649 -39.71 -19.91 13.00
N ASN A 650 -41.00 -19.58 13.17
CA ASN A 650 -41.43 -18.45 13.99
C ASN A 650 -41.20 -18.67 15.51
N SER A 651 -40.80 -19.87 15.92
CA SER A 651 -40.44 -20.18 17.31
C SER A 651 -38.97 -19.90 17.64
N ASP A 652 -38.15 -19.63 16.62
CA ASP A 652 -36.72 -19.40 16.76
C ASP A 652 -36.41 -17.91 17.05
N PRO A 653 -35.97 -17.56 18.27
CA PRO A 653 -35.68 -16.16 18.63
C PRO A 653 -34.45 -15.59 17.89
N ASP A 654 -33.67 -16.44 17.22
CA ASP A 654 -32.46 -16.05 16.50
C ASP A 654 -32.75 -15.76 15.00
N LEU A 655 -33.99 -15.93 14.52
CA LEU A 655 -34.43 -15.60 13.16
C LEU A 655 -35.25 -14.29 13.14
N ILE A 656 -34.66 -13.20 12.63
CA ILE A 656 -35.35 -11.91 12.48
C ILE A 656 -35.72 -11.65 11.01
N THR A 657 -37.00 -11.38 10.77
CA THR A 657 -37.54 -11.11 9.42
C THR A 657 -38.27 -9.77 9.36
N ARG A 658 -38.19 -9.06 8.24
CA ARG A 658 -38.93 -7.81 7.98
C ARG A 658 -39.50 -7.78 6.56
N TRP A 659 -40.65 -7.13 6.42
CA TRP A 659 -41.28 -6.85 5.13
C TRP A 659 -40.89 -5.44 4.66
N ILE A 660 -40.07 -5.32 3.61
CA ILE A 660 -39.58 -4.02 3.11
C ILE A 660 -39.76 -3.97 1.59
N GLY A 661 -40.53 -3.00 1.10
CA GLY A 661 -40.67 -2.75 -0.35
C GLY A 661 -41.32 -3.89 -1.15
N GLY A 662 -42.23 -4.66 -0.54
CA GLY A 662 -42.91 -5.78 -1.20
C GLY A 662 -42.09 -7.07 -1.27
N LYS A 663 -40.94 -7.13 -0.58
CA LYS A 663 -40.10 -8.32 -0.48
C LYS A 663 -39.88 -8.74 0.97
N PHE A 664 -39.77 -10.05 1.19
CA PHE A 664 -39.44 -10.63 2.49
C PHE A 664 -37.91 -10.65 2.66
N LYS A 665 -37.40 -10.10 3.76
CA LYS A 665 -35.97 -10.09 4.09
C LYS A 665 -35.72 -10.69 5.47
N ALA A 666 -34.63 -11.43 5.66
CA ALA A 666 -34.11 -11.74 6.99
C ALA A 666 -32.78 -11.06 7.26
N TRP A 667 -32.53 -10.82 8.54
CA TRP A 667 -31.27 -10.26 9.01
C TRP A 667 -30.21 -11.36 9.10
N PHE A 668 -29.02 -11.08 8.57
CA PHE A 668 -27.92 -12.04 8.54
C PHE A 668 -26.86 -11.72 9.61
N PRO A 669 -26.77 -12.50 10.71
CA PRO A 669 -25.90 -12.19 11.86
C PRO A 669 -24.40 -12.27 11.57
N MET A 670 -24.00 -12.99 10.51
CA MET A 670 -22.61 -13.36 10.24
C MET A 670 -21.65 -12.17 10.24
N TYR A 671 -22.01 -11.06 9.57
CA TYR A 671 -21.10 -9.94 9.39
C TYR A 671 -20.71 -9.27 10.71
N TRP A 672 -21.67 -9.10 11.63
CA TRP A 672 -21.42 -8.50 12.94
C TRP A 672 -20.69 -9.46 13.88
N MET A 673 -20.98 -10.75 13.82
CA MET A 673 -20.25 -11.76 14.58
C MET A 673 -18.79 -11.89 14.10
N GLN A 674 -18.54 -11.64 12.82
CA GLN A 674 -17.18 -11.58 12.28
C GLN A 674 -16.40 -10.38 12.84
N VAL A 675 -17.04 -9.21 12.98
CA VAL A 675 -16.47 -8.03 13.63
C VAL A 675 -16.26 -8.28 15.12
N LEU A 676 -17.22 -8.91 15.82
CA LEU A 676 -17.07 -9.29 17.22
C LEU A 676 -15.86 -10.18 17.45
N THR A 677 -15.62 -11.15 16.56
CA THR A 677 -14.45 -12.03 16.60
C THR A 677 -13.15 -11.24 16.42
N LEU A 678 -13.13 -10.29 15.48
CA LEU A 678 -11.98 -9.42 15.19
C LEU A 678 -11.57 -8.57 16.39
N VAL A 679 -12.54 -8.09 17.17
CA VAL A 679 -12.28 -7.21 18.32
C VAL A 679 -12.07 -7.99 19.62
N SER A 680 -12.34 -9.30 19.62
CA SER A 680 -12.22 -10.17 20.80
C SER A 680 -10.95 -11.03 20.80
N VAL A 681 -10.40 -11.34 19.62
CA VAL A 681 -9.21 -12.19 19.45
C VAL A 681 -8.21 -11.47 18.53
N PRO A 682 -6.89 -11.45 18.85
CA PRO A 682 -5.86 -10.80 18.03
C PRO A 682 -5.55 -11.55 16.72
N SER A 683 -6.57 -12.06 16.02
CA SER A 683 -6.46 -12.72 14.71
C SER A 683 -6.63 -11.72 13.57
N ARG A 684 -5.99 -11.97 12.42
CA ARG A 684 -6.16 -11.13 11.22
C ARG A 684 -7.56 -11.32 10.63
N GLY A 685 -8.12 -10.28 10.01
CA GLY A 685 -9.44 -10.36 9.38
C GLY A 685 -9.58 -11.48 8.33
N ARG A 686 -8.50 -11.79 7.60
CA ARG A 686 -8.44 -12.96 6.69
C ARG A 686 -8.45 -14.29 7.44
N GLN A 687 -7.67 -14.42 8.52
CA GLN A 687 -7.64 -15.63 9.35
C GLN A 687 -9.03 -15.94 9.91
N ILE A 688 -9.73 -14.90 10.39
CA ILE A 688 -11.09 -15.02 10.91
C ILE A 688 -12.06 -15.49 9.82
N ALA A 689 -12.02 -14.87 8.64
CA ALA A 689 -12.91 -15.22 7.52
C ALA A 689 -12.79 -16.69 7.07
N TYR A 690 -11.63 -17.30 7.31
CA TYR A 690 -11.32 -18.67 6.91
C TYR A 690 -11.57 -19.72 7.99
N CYS A 691 -12.01 -19.30 9.19
CA CYS A 691 -12.36 -20.21 10.26
C CYS A 691 -13.47 -21.19 9.86
N ASP A 692 -13.34 -22.43 10.30
CA ASP A 692 -14.29 -23.50 10.01
C ASP A 692 -15.44 -23.52 11.03
N SER A 693 -16.62 -23.94 10.60
CA SER A 693 -17.80 -24.04 11.46
C SER A 693 -17.81 -25.30 12.32
N GLY A 694 -17.05 -26.34 11.94
CA GLY A 694 -17.08 -27.65 12.57
C GLY A 694 -18.32 -28.48 12.20
N GLU A 695 -19.12 -28.07 11.21
CA GLU A 695 -20.28 -28.82 10.73
C GLU A 695 -19.92 -30.22 10.18
N GLY A 696 -18.67 -30.41 9.74
CA GLY A 696 -18.16 -31.69 9.28
C GLY A 696 -17.48 -32.56 10.35
N ASP A 697 -17.31 -32.04 11.58
CA ASP A 697 -16.59 -32.73 12.66
C ASP A 697 -17.50 -33.74 13.39
N GLU A 698 -16.91 -34.71 14.07
CA GLU A 698 -17.65 -35.76 14.79
C GLU A 698 -18.35 -35.25 16.05
N TYR A 699 -17.75 -34.27 16.74
CA TYR A 699 -18.30 -33.66 17.96
C TYR A 699 -18.40 -32.15 17.80
N ILE A 700 -19.53 -31.59 18.22
CA ILE A 700 -19.81 -30.16 18.15
C ILE A 700 -20.19 -29.61 19.53
N PRO A 701 -19.81 -28.36 19.86
CA PRO A 701 -20.20 -27.73 21.12
C PRO A 701 -21.64 -27.22 21.05
N ILE A 702 -22.45 -27.52 22.05
CA ILE A 702 -23.82 -27.02 22.25
C ILE A 702 -23.83 -26.19 23.53
N HIS A 703 -24.58 -25.09 23.53
CA HIS A 703 -24.70 -24.18 24.67
C HIS A 703 -26.03 -24.43 25.40
N ASN A 704 -25.99 -24.98 26.62
CA ASN A 704 -27.15 -25.16 27.50
C ASN A 704 -26.96 -24.32 28.78
N ASP A 705 -27.91 -23.46 29.12
CA ASP A 705 -28.07 -22.75 30.42
C ASP A 705 -26.76 -22.55 31.22
N CYS A 706 -25.83 -21.77 30.63
CA CYS A 706 -24.54 -21.34 31.17
C CYS A 706 -23.34 -22.31 31.07
N LYS A 707 -23.46 -23.48 30.42
CA LYS A 707 -22.32 -24.40 30.20
C LYS A 707 -22.28 -24.95 28.78
N VAL A 708 -21.09 -24.98 28.18
CA VAL A 708 -20.86 -25.60 26.87
C VAL A 708 -20.63 -27.10 27.05
N VAL A 709 -21.43 -27.91 26.35
CA VAL A 709 -21.37 -29.37 26.38
C VAL A 709 -21.04 -29.87 24.97
N TRP A 710 -20.16 -30.86 24.87
CA TRP A 710 -19.81 -31.50 23.60
C TRP A 710 -20.78 -32.64 23.30
N ALA A 711 -21.52 -32.51 22.20
CA ALA A 711 -22.43 -33.54 21.73
C ALA A 711 -21.94 -34.15 20.40
N LYS A 712 -22.37 -35.38 20.12
CA LYS A 712 -22.09 -36.02 18.83
C LYS A 712 -22.86 -35.31 17.71
N ASN A 713 -22.21 -35.03 16.59
CA ASN A 713 -22.80 -34.34 15.46
C ASN A 713 -23.70 -35.30 14.67
N GLU A 714 -25.00 -34.97 14.57
CA GLU A 714 -26.01 -35.72 13.81
C GLU A 714 -26.25 -35.13 12.40
N GLY A 715 -25.49 -34.08 12.03
CA GLY A 715 -25.61 -33.43 10.73
C GLY A 715 -25.17 -34.30 9.54
N PRO A 716 -25.61 -33.96 8.31
CA PRO A 716 -25.35 -34.76 7.10
C PRO A 716 -23.87 -34.85 6.73
N LEU A 717 -23.03 -33.94 7.22
CA LEU A 717 -21.59 -33.88 6.96
C LEU A 717 -20.72 -34.45 8.09
N SER A 718 -21.34 -35.04 9.12
CA SER A 718 -20.66 -35.57 10.30
C SER A 718 -19.58 -36.60 9.92
N GLY A 719 -18.35 -36.37 10.41
CA GLY A 719 -17.21 -37.27 10.21
C GLY A 719 -16.44 -37.09 8.89
N ILE A 720 -16.80 -36.11 8.06
CA ILE A 720 -16.08 -35.81 6.81
C ILE A 720 -14.80 -35.00 7.09
N THR A 721 -14.84 -34.06 8.03
CA THR A 721 -13.67 -33.26 8.45
C THR A 721 -13.08 -33.79 9.75
N LYS A 722 -11.77 -33.58 9.96
CA LYS A 722 -11.03 -34.08 11.13
C LYS A 722 -10.82 -32.99 12.18
N ASN A 723 -11.82 -32.73 13.02
CA ASN A 723 -11.76 -31.80 14.16
C ASN A 723 -11.17 -30.42 13.78
N GLN A 724 -11.72 -29.80 12.73
CA GLN A 724 -11.23 -28.57 12.12
C GLN A 724 -12.05 -27.33 12.52
N GLY A 725 -13.12 -27.48 13.29
CA GLY A 725 -13.97 -26.39 13.75
C GLY A 725 -13.24 -25.31 14.53
N PHE A 726 -13.68 -24.06 14.37
CA PHE A 726 -13.10 -22.90 15.07
C PHE A 726 -13.13 -23.08 16.59
N ILE A 727 -14.18 -23.67 17.14
CA ILE A 727 -14.22 -24.10 18.53
C ILE A 727 -13.73 -25.54 18.58
N LYS A 728 -12.61 -25.78 19.26
CA LYS A 728 -11.94 -27.07 19.36
C LYS A 728 -12.01 -27.64 20.77
N ARG A 729 -12.22 -28.95 20.86
CA ARG A 729 -12.26 -29.72 22.13
C ARG A 729 -10.84 -30.08 22.58
N TYR A 730 -10.54 -29.80 23.85
CA TYR A 730 -9.31 -30.18 24.53
C TYR A 730 -9.58 -31.20 25.66
N PRO A 731 -8.54 -31.85 26.22
CA PRO A 731 -8.71 -32.78 27.35
C PRO A 731 -9.47 -32.13 28.51
N GLY A 732 -10.44 -32.86 29.08
CA GLY A 732 -11.31 -32.34 30.15
C GLY A 732 -12.47 -31.47 29.68
N ASP A 733 -12.90 -31.61 28.41
CA ASP A 733 -14.00 -30.86 27.78
C ASP A 733 -13.81 -29.34 27.72
N GLN A 734 -12.57 -28.87 27.88
CA GLN A 734 -12.22 -27.47 27.73
C GLN A 734 -12.35 -27.02 26.28
N CYS A 735 -12.84 -25.80 26.09
CA CYS A 735 -12.96 -25.17 24.78
C CYS A 735 -11.72 -24.32 24.48
N GLY A 736 -11.15 -24.49 23.29
CA GLY A 736 -10.19 -23.54 22.74
C GLY A 736 -10.53 -23.18 21.30
N MET A 737 -9.67 -22.39 20.66
CA MET A 737 -9.85 -21.99 19.27
C MET A 737 -8.91 -22.75 18.33
N PHE A 738 -9.35 -22.98 17.10
CA PHE A 738 -8.51 -23.45 16.01
C PHE A 738 -8.66 -22.54 14.80
N VAL A 739 -7.52 -21.99 14.34
CA VAL A 739 -7.47 -21.10 13.19
C VAL A 739 -6.90 -21.88 12.02
N THR A 740 -7.69 -22.02 10.96
CA THR A 740 -7.41 -22.88 9.79
C THR A 740 -6.24 -22.38 8.93
N SER A 741 -5.88 -21.11 9.04
CA SER A 741 -4.76 -20.51 8.33
C SER A 741 -3.72 -19.94 9.28
N ASN A 742 -2.52 -20.52 9.25
CA ASN A 742 -1.33 -19.85 9.75
C ASN A 742 -0.44 -19.44 8.57
N LYS A 743 -0.09 -18.16 8.53
CA LYS A 743 0.86 -17.60 7.57
C LYS A 743 2.29 -18.03 7.88
N THR A 744 2.58 -18.18 9.16
CA THR A 744 3.94 -18.24 9.67
C THR A 744 4.45 -19.67 9.90
N SER A 745 3.60 -20.68 9.68
CA SER A 745 3.98 -22.09 9.74
C SER A 745 4.56 -22.54 8.40
N ILE A 746 5.71 -23.20 8.44
CA ILE A 746 6.28 -23.94 7.32
C ILE A 746 5.25 -25.00 6.89
N GLY A 747 4.59 -24.80 5.75
CA GLY A 747 3.53 -25.69 5.23
C GLY A 747 2.08 -25.19 5.30
N TYR A 748 1.83 -23.93 5.71
CA TYR A 748 0.50 -23.29 5.70
C TYR A 748 -0.62 -23.98 6.53
N SER A 749 -0.24 -24.83 7.49
CA SER A 749 -1.14 -25.53 8.40
C SER A 749 -1.78 -24.57 9.42
N GLY A 750 -3.02 -24.84 9.82
CA GLY A 750 -3.67 -24.10 10.91
C GLY A 750 -2.96 -24.26 12.26
N TYR A 751 -3.32 -23.43 13.25
CA TYR A 751 -2.80 -23.50 14.62
C TYR A 751 -3.93 -23.60 15.64
N SER A 752 -3.65 -24.26 16.77
CA SER A 752 -4.63 -24.45 17.85
C SER A 752 -4.20 -23.66 19.08
N VAL A 753 -5.15 -22.98 19.73
CA VAL A 753 -4.93 -22.25 20.98
C VAL A 753 -5.88 -22.80 22.04
N PRO A 754 -5.41 -23.23 23.21
CA PRO A 754 -6.24 -23.84 24.27
C PRO A 754 -6.98 -22.77 25.09
N TRP A 755 -7.53 -21.76 24.43
CA TRP A 755 -8.25 -20.65 25.05
C TRP A 755 -9.20 -20.02 24.02
N ILE A 756 -10.34 -19.53 24.47
CA ILE A 756 -11.28 -18.73 23.69
C ILE A 756 -12.00 -17.75 24.64
N PRO A 757 -12.26 -16.48 24.24
CA PRO A 757 -12.98 -15.54 25.10
C PRO A 757 -14.37 -16.08 25.49
N PRO A 758 -14.73 -16.13 26.79
CA PRO A 758 -16.00 -16.68 27.24
C PRO A 758 -17.22 -15.97 26.66
N HIS A 759 -17.15 -14.64 26.49
CA HIS A 759 -18.24 -13.85 25.93
C HIS A 759 -18.47 -14.12 24.44
N LEU A 760 -17.44 -14.53 23.70
CA LEU A 760 -17.52 -14.81 22.25
C LEU A 760 -18.16 -16.18 21.97
N LEU A 761 -17.92 -17.14 22.86
CA LEU A 761 -18.30 -18.54 22.69
C LEU A 761 -19.80 -18.79 22.39
N PRO A 762 -20.77 -18.24 23.16
CA PRO A 762 -22.19 -18.48 22.90
C PRO A 762 -22.64 -17.95 21.53
N TRP A 763 -22.11 -16.82 21.09
CA TRP A 763 -22.49 -16.19 19.82
C TRP A 763 -21.98 -16.96 18.61
N ILE A 764 -20.79 -17.54 18.68
CA ILE A 764 -20.26 -18.38 17.60
C ILE A 764 -21.05 -19.69 17.49
N ILE A 765 -21.45 -20.29 18.62
CA ILE A 765 -22.31 -21.49 18.63
C ILE A 765 -23.67 -21.18 17.99
N LYS A 766 -24.29 -20.06 18.35
CA LYS A 766 -25.55 -19.58 17.76
C LYS A 766 -25.41 -19.29 16.27
N LEU A 767 -24.32 -18.62 15.85
CA LEU A 767 -24.04 -18.37 14.44
C LEU A 767 -23.94 -19.67 13.64
N ARG A 768 -23.26 -20.69 14.18
CA ARG A 768 -23.17 -22.00 13.54
C ARG A 768 -24.53 -22.66 13.43
N GLN A 769 -25.35 -22.66 14.49
CA GLN A 769 -26.70 -23.22 14.47
C GLN A 769 -27.58 -22.50 13.43
N TRP A 770 -27.50 -21.17 13.36
CA TRP A 770 -28.19 -20.35 12.37
C TRP A 770 -27.75 -20.73 10.95
N GLN A 771 -26.44 -20.85 10.71
CA GLN A 771 -25.87 -21.23 9.41
C GLN A 771 -26.29 -22.65 9.00
N ALA A 772 -26.25 -23.62 9.90
CA ALA A 772 -26.66 -25.00 9.62
C ALA A 772 -28.16 -25.13 9.30
N LYS A 773 -29.00 -24.31 9.93
CA LYS A 773 -30.47 -24.34 9.77
C LYS A 773 -30.96 -23.55 8.55
N TYR A 774 -30.43 -22.34 8.34
CA TYR A 774 -30.94 -21.37 7.37
C TYR A 774 -30.02 -21.13 6.16
N ASN A 775 -28.75 -21.54 6.22
CA ASN A 775 -27.79 -21.46 5.11
C ASN A 775 -26.97 -22.77 4.98
N PRO A 776 -27.65 -23.92 4.79
CA PRO A 776 -27.02 -25.24 4.81
C PRO A 776 -26.08 -25.44 3.62
N ILE A 777 -25.01 -26.21 3.85
CA ILE A 777 -24.03 -26.61 2.84
C ILE A 777 -24.24 -28.09 2.47
N ILE A 778 -24.00 -28.43 1.20
CA ILE A 778 -24.18 -29.80 0.68
C ILE A 778 -22.88 -30.60 0.78
N ARG A 779 -21.74 -29.92 0.70
CA ARG A 779 -20.40 -30.49 0.82
C ARG A 779 -19.44 -29.49 1.48
N PRO A 780 -18.30 -29.95 2.04
CA PRO A 780 -17.20 -29.05 2.38
C PRO A 780 -16.62 -28.43 1.11
N MET A 781 -16.36 -27.12 1.13
CA MET A 781 -15.86 -26.38 -0.03
C MET A 781 -14.35 -26.64 -0.23
N PRO A 782 -13.93 -27.21 -1.38
CA PRO A 782 -12.51 -27.39 -1.68
C PRO A 782 -11.82 -26.03 -1.93
N TRP A 783 -10.65 -25.82 -1.35
CA TRP A 783 -9.92 -24.55 -1.50
C TRP A 783 -9.51 -24.23 -2.94
N ILE A 784 -9.36 -25.26 -3.79
CA ILE A 784 -9.03 -25.11 -5.21
C ILE A 784 -10.15 -24.39 -5.96
N GLU A 785 -11.40 -24.64 -5.59
CA GLU A 785 -12.60 -24.09 -6.23
C GLU A 785 -12.94 -22.67 -5.72
N CYS A 786 -12.27 -22.17 -4.67
CA CYS A 786 -12.52 -20.85 -4.11
C CYS A 786 -12.10 -19.72 -5.07
N ILE A 787 -13.05 -18.90 -5.49
CA ILE A 787 -12.84 -17.80 -6.46
C ILE A 787 -12.48 -16.51 -5.73
N ARG A 788 -13.04 -16.30 -4.53
CA ARG A 788 -12.92 -15.05 -3.75
C ARG A 788 -11.69 -15.01 -2.83
N THR A 789 -10.72 -15.89 -3.05
CA THR A 789 -9.49 -15.96 -2.26
C THR A 789 -8.27 -15.49 -3.06
N ASN A 790 -7.45 -14.61 -2.46
CA ASN A 790 -6.18 -14.17 -3.06
C ASN A 790 -5.02 -15.13 -2.74
N LEU A 791 -5.29 -16.44 -2.60
CA LEU A 791 -4.26 -17.45 -2.29
C LEU A 791 -3.74 -18.09 -3.59
N ASN A 792 -2.45 -18.44 -3.61
CA ASN A 792 -1.80 -19.13 -4.74
C ASN A 792 -2.28 -20.59 -4.85
N GLU A 793 -2.10 -21.20 -6.03
CA GLU A 793 -2.54 -22.58 -6.31
C GLU A 793 -1.94 -23.60 -5.32
N SER A 794 -0.63 -23.53 -5.05
CA SER A 794 0.04 -24.38 -4.07
C SER A 794 -0.50 -24.20 -2.64
N GLN A 795 -0.86 -22.97 -2.25
CA GLN A 795 -1.43 -22.67 -0.93
C GLN A 795 -2.85 -23.21 -0.80
N ARG A 796 -3.64 -23.19 -1.87
CA ARG A 796 -4.99 -23.77 -1.90
C ARG A 796 -4.95 -25.29 -1.79
N HIS A 797 -4.00 -25.94 -2.48
CA HIS A 797 -3.78 -27.38 -2.36
C HIS A 797 -3.43 -27.83 -0.94
N ALA A 798 -2.56 -27.08 -0.24
CA ALA A 798 -2.15 -27.41 1.12
C ALA A 798 -3.29 -27.36 2.16
N LYS A 799 -4.36 -26.61 1.89
CA LYS A 799 -5.48 -26.39 2.83
C LYS A 799 -6.62 -27.41 2.73
N GLY A 800 -6.74 -28.14 1.61
CA GLY A 800 -7.74 -29.20 1.46
C GLY A 800 -9.16 -28.68 1.23
N ALA A 801 -10.09 -28.95 2.15
CA ALA A 801 -11.49 -28.54 2.08
C ALA A 801 -12.03 -28.09 3.45
N ASN A 802 -12.91 -27.09 3.46
CA ASN A 802 -13.42 -26.46 4.68
C ASN A 802 -14.93 -26.19 4.63
N CYS A 803 -15.57 -26.24 5.80
CA CYS A 803 -16.92 -25.75 6.04
C CYS A 803 -16.82 -24.33 6.63
N PHE A 804 -16.78 -23.30 5.80
CA PHE A 804 -16.55 -21.93 6.29
C PHE A 804 -17.66 -21.43 7.24
N LEU A 805 -17.26 -20.96 8.43
CA LEU A 805 -18.17 -20.36 9.42
C LEU A 805 -18.70 -19.00 8.95
N PHE A 806 -17.83 -18.17 8.38
CA PHE A 806 -18.14 -16.81 7.89
C PHE A 806 -18.43 -16.78 6.38
N ARG A 807 -19.24 -17.73 5.91
CA ARG A 807 -19.66 -17.86 4.49
C ARG A 807 -20.77 -16.86 4.13
N LEU A 808 -20.81 -16.44 2.86
CA LEU A 808 -21.90 -15.58 2.36
C LEU A 808 -23.23 -16.35 2.29
N PHE A 809 -24.35 -15.62 2.34
CA PHE A 809 -25.67 -16.23 2.21
C PHE A 809 -25.84 -16.85 0.80
N GLY A 810 -26.21 -18.13 0.74
CA GLY A 810 -26.34 -18.90 -0.50
C GLY A 810 -25.02 -19.28 -1.19
N ALA A 811 -23.87 -19.08 -0.53
CA ALA A 811 -22.58 -19.50 -1.05
C ALA A 811 -21.81 -20.37 -0.04
N GLU A 812 -20.92 -21.22 -0.56
CA GLU A 812 -20.07 -22.09 0.25
C GLU A 812 -18.74 -21.41 0.64
N GLU A 813 -18.42 -20.24 0.06
CA GLU A 813 -17.17 -19.49 0.30
C GLU A 813 -17.40 -18.14 1.02
N PRO A 814 -16.40 -17.61 1.75
CA PRO A 814 -16.48 -16.32 2.42
C PRO A 814 -16.35 -15.14 1.44
N GLY A 815 -16.86 -13.98 1.85
CA GLY A 815 -16.71 -12.72 1.11
C GLY A 815 -15.35 -12.03 1.36
N SER A 816 -15.12 -10.90 0.69
CA SER A 816 -13.90 -10.10 0.90
C SER A 816 -13.87 -9.52 2.33
N PRO A 817 -12.91 -9.93 3.19
CA PRO A 817 -12.91 -9.53 4.61
C PRO A 817 -12.80 -8.02 4.80
N THR A 818 -12.03 -7.34 3.96
CA THR A 818 -11.86 -5.88 4.05
C THR A 818 -13.17 -5.14 3.82
N ASN A 819 -13.98 -5.57 2.84
CA ASN A 819 -15.24 -4.91 2.50
C ASN A 819 -16.32 -5.15 3.58
N ILE A 820 -16.24 -6.29 4.28
CA ILE A 820 -17.16 -6.64 5.35
C ILE A 820 -16.79 -5.93 6.65
N LEU A 821 -15.53 -6.01 7.06
CA LEU A 821 -15.06 -5.57 8.38
C LEU A 821 -14.88 -4.06 8.48
N THR A 822 -14.28 -3.42 7.48
CA THR A 822 -13.89 -2.00 7.56
C THR A 822 -15.07 -1.05 7.84
N PRO A 823 -16.18 -1.09 7.07
CA PRO A 823 -17.28 -0.15 7.30
C PRO A 823 -18.07 -0.45 8.59
N ARG A 824 -18.18 -1.73 9.00
CA ARG A 824 -18.86 -2.12 10.25
C ARG A 824 -18.03 -1.77 11.49
N LEU A 825 -16.71 -1.93 11.42
CA LEU A 825 -15.81 -1.45 12.46
C LEU A 825 -15.91 0.08 12.62
N ALA A 826 -15.93 0.82 11.51
CA ALA A 826 -16.09 2.28 11.54
C ALA A 826 -17.45 2.69 12.12
N ALA A 827 -18.53 1.98 11.77
CA ALA A 827 -19.85 2.22 12.34
C ALA A 827 -19.88 1.94 13.85
N ALA A 828 -19.32 0.81 14.29
CA ALA A 828 -19.25 0.47 15.71
C ALA A 828 -18.43 1.50 16.51
N LEU A 829 -17.27 1.92 15.98
CA LEU A 829 -16.46 2.98 16.59
C LEU A 829 -17.21 4.30 16.68
N TYR A 830 -18.01 4.66 15.67
CA TYR A 830 -18.79 5.89 15.69
C TYR A 830 -19.84 5.91 16.81
N TYR A 831 -20.46 4.78 17.11
CA TYR A 831 -21.46 4.68 18.18
C TYR A 831 -20.84 4.44 19.56
N SER A 832 -19.64 3.86 19.64
CA SER A 832 -18.92 3.61 20.90
C SER A 832 -17.94 4.73 21.29
N GLN A 833 -17.71 5.73 20.44
CA GLN A 833 -16.78 6.83 20.73
C GLN A 833 -17.32 7.79 21.79
N PRO A 834 -16.44 8.35 22.65
CA PRO A 834 -16.83 9.41 23.58
C PRO A 834 -17.09 10.73 22.84
N ARG A 835 -17.89 11.62 23.45
CA ARG A 835 -18.28 12.91 22.83
C ARG A 835 -17.09 13.84 22.54
N ASP A 836 -16.02 13.71 23.31
CA ASP A 836 -14.85 14.59 23.28
C ASP A 836 -13.72 14.06 22.36
N LEU A 837 -13.84 12.84 21.82
CA LEU A 837 -12.81 12.23 20.96
C LEU A 837 -13.44 11.46 19.78
N PRO A 838 -13.46 12.03 18.55
CA PRO A 838 -14.01 11.35 17.38
C PRO A 838 -13.07 10.24 16.88
N LEU A 839 -13.45 8.98 17.09
CA LEU A 839 -12.75 7.79 16.59
C LEU A 839 -13.17 7.42 15.16
N ALA A 840 -14.39 7.80 14.76
CA ALA A 840 -14.93 7.60 13.42
C ALA A 840 -15.85 8.77 13.03
N THR A 841 -16.01 8.97 11.73
CA THR A 841 -16.83 10.05 11.15
C THR A 841 -17.95 9.49 10.28
N LEU A 842 -19.09 10.18 10.26
CA LEU A 842 -20.25 9.84 9.44
C LEU A 842 -20.47 10.95 8.40
N THR A 843 -20.42 10.58 7.11
CA THR A 843 -20.68 11.48 5.98
C THR A 843 -21.88 10.97 5.16
N GLY A 844 -23.09 11.13 5.70
CA GLY A 844 -24.34 10.76 5.01
C GLY A 844 -25.42 10.15 5.91
N PRO A 845 -26.39 9.40 5.34
CA PRO A 845 -27.46 8.76 6.11
C PRO A 845 -26.94 7.63 7.01
N ARG A 846 -27.49 7.53 8.23
CA ARG A 846 -27.07 6.58 9.28
C ARG A 846 -27.29 5.11 8.91
N GLU A 847 -28.23 4.82 8.01
CA GLU A 847 -28.57 3.45 7.59
C GLU A 847 -27.51 2.82 6.67
N LYS A 848 -26.67 3.66 6.02
CA LYS A 848 -25.68 3.20 5.01
C LYS A 848 -24.29 3.06 5.62
N LEU A 849 -23.81 1.82 5.72
CA LEU A 849 -22.48 1.48 6.22
C LEU A 849 -21.32 2.15 5.44
N SER A 850 -21.49 2.47 4.15
CA SER A 850 -20.45 3.14 3.35
C SER A 850 -20.18 4.59 3.75
N CYS A 851 -21.06 5.20 4.55
CA CYS A 851 -20.93 6.58 5.01
C CYS A 851 -20.08 6.71 6.28
N TYR A 852 -19.69 5.60 6.90
CA TYR A 852 -18.83 5.57 8.08
C TYR A 852 -17.37 5.42 7.67
N SER A 853 -16.48 6.22 8.25
CA SER A 853 -15.04 6.13 8.02
C SER A 853 -14.24 6.29 9.32
N SER A 854 -13.15 5.53 9.45
CA SER A 854 -12.25 5.61 10.60
C SER A 854 -10.79 5.44 10.16
N ILE A 855 -9.88 6.05 10.91
CA ILE A 855 -8.43 5.88 10.77
C ILE A 855 -8.02 4.47 11.27
N TYR A 856 -8.80 3.90 12.19
CA TYR A 856 -8.58 2.57 12.73
C TYR A 856 -9.11 1.50 11.78
N THR A 857 -8.20 0.67 11.27
CA THR A 857 -8.52 -0.41 10.33
C THR A 857 -8.71 -1.74 11.08
N PRO A 858 -9.23 -2.80 10.44
CA PRO A 858 -9.24 -4.13 11.04
C PRO A 858 -7.86 -4.61 11.53
N HIS A 859 -6.77 -4.18 10.88
CA HIS A 859 -5.42 -4.48 11.35
C HIS A 859 -5.08 -3.74 12.66
N SER A 860 -5.61 -2.53 12.86
CA SER A 860 -5.43 -1.77 14.09
C SER A 860 -5.99 -2.51 15.31
N MET A 861 -7.09 -3.28 15.16
CA MET A 861 -7.66 -4.08 16.26
C MET A 861 -6.70 -5.18 16.74
N ARG A 862 -6.01 -5.86 15.81
CA ARG A 862 -4.99 -6.84 16.16
C ARG A 862 -3.86 -6.19 16.96
N VAL A 863 -3.35 -5.05 16.49
CA VAL A 863 -2.29 -4.31 17.18
C VAL A 863 -2.75 -3.91 18.58
N SER A 864 -3.92 -3.29 18.69
CA SER A 864 -4.56 -2.92 19.95
C SER A 864 -4.66 -4.06 20.94
N LEU A 865 -5.15 -5.23 20.50
CA LEU A 865 -5.32 -6.39 21.38
C LEU A 865 -3.99 -6.99 21.83
N ILE A 866 -2.99 -7.08 20.93
CA ILE A 866 -1.65 -7.55 21.30
C ILE A 866 -1.01 -6.59 22.31
N THR A 867 -1.06 -5.29 22.05
CA THR A 867 -0.58 -4.26 22.97
C THR A 867 -1.31 -4.34 24.31
N ALA A 868 -2.64 -4.45 24.32
CA ALA A 868 -3.42 -4.59 25.56
C ALA A 868 -3.07 -5.86 26.33
N TYR A 869 -2.95 -7.01 25.67
CA TYR A 869 -2.61 -8.29 26.30
C TYR A 869 -1.26 -8.25 27.01
N VAL A 870 -0.26 -7.61 26.39
CA VAL A 870 1.07 -7.51 27.01
C VAL A 870 1.13 -6.38 28.03
N HIS A 871 0.54 -5.21 27.73
CA HIS A 871 0.67 -4.03 28.58
C HIS A 871 -0.36 -3.99 29.72
N GLU A 872 -1.63 -4.18 29.43
CA GLU A 872 -2.72 -4.04 30.41
C GLU A 872 -2.96 -5.34 31.18
N PHE A 873 -2.95 -6.49 30.49
CA PHE A 873 -3.19 -7.80 31.10
C PHE A 873 -1.92 -8.51 31.59
N GLY A 874 -0.73 -7.97 31.30
CA GLY A 874 0.55 -8.51 31.77
C GLY A 874 0.89 -9.90 31.25
N LEU A 875 0.31 -10.32 30.11
CA LEU A 875 0.58 -11.63 29.53
C LEU A 875 2.02 -11.70 28.98
N PRO A 876 2.77 -12.77 29.28
CA PRO A 876 4.06 -13.03 28.66
C PRO A 876 3.97 -12.99 27.12
N ILE A 877 5.02 -12.48 26.49
CA ILE A 877 5.06 -12.28 25.02
C ILE A 877 4.93 -13.62 24.29
N GLU A 878 5.44 -14.71 24.87
CA GLU A 878 5.36 -16.08 24.32
C GLU A 878 3.91 -16.57 24.27
N ILE A 879 3.10 -16.23 25.27
CA ILE A 879 1.68 -16.59 25.32
C ILE A 879 0.92 -15.79 24.27
N THR A 880 1.16 -14.49 24.20
CA THR A 880 0.54 -13.61 23.20
C THR A 880 0.93 -14.02 21.78
N MET A 881 2.14 -14.55 21.58
CA MET A 881 2.65 -15.07 20.31
C MET A 881 1.83 -16.29 19.85
N LYS A 882 1.54 -17.21 20.77
CA LYS A 882 0.70 -18.39 20.50
C LYS A 882 -0.75 -17.99 20.18
N ILE A 883 -1.31 -17.03 20.90
CA ILE A 883 -2.69 -16.55 20.65
C ILE A 883 -2.80 -15.84 19.29
N ALA A 884 -1.81 -15.02 18.93
CA ALA A 884 -1.79 -14.29 17.66
C ALA A 884 -1.35 -15.13 16.44
N GLY A 885 -0.84 -16.35 16.67
CA GLY A 885 -0.32 -17.24 15.63
C GLY A 885 0.96 -16.74 14.97
N HIS A 886 1.85 -16.09 15.73
CA HIS A 886 3.15 -15.62 15.25
C HIS A 886 4.21 -16.73 15.34
N SER A 887 5.07 -16.87 14.33
CA SER A 887 6.19 -17.83 14.35
C SER A 887 7.41 -17.32 15.10
N SER A 888 7.51 -16.01 15.33
CA SER A 888 8.66 -15.38 15.96
C SER A 888 8.22 -14.34 16.99
N ILE A 889 8.91 -14.32 18.12
CA ILE A 889 8.74 -13.37 19.21
C ILE A 889 8.97 -11.93 18.72
N VAL A 890 9.88 -11.74 17.74
CA VAL A 890 10.20 -10.43 17.16
C VAL A 890 8.96 -9.74 16.56
N MET A 891 8.04 -10.53 16.00
CA MET A 891 6.79 -10.00 15.42
C MET A 891 5.85 -9.41 16.49
N ASN A 892 5.93 -9.89 17.73
CA ASN A 892 5.21 -9.28 18.85
C ASN A 892 5.97 -8.09 19.46
N LEU A 893 7.30 -8.14 19.51
CA LEU A 893 8.12 -7.12 20.16
C LEU A 893 7.88 -5.72 19.59
N TYR A 894 7.57 -5.63 18.28
CA TYR A 894 7.21 -4.38 17.62
C TYR A 894 5.99 -3.67 18.25
N TYR A 895 5.00 -4.43 18.73
CA TYR A 895 3.78 -3.90 19.33
C TYR A 895 3.92 -3.53 20.82
N VAL A 896 5.05 -3.93 21.42
CA VAL A 896 5.37 -3.79 22.84
C VAL A 896 6.53 -2.81 23.02
N LYS A 897 6.72 -1.87 22.10
CA LYS A 897 7.77 -0.86 22.25
C LYS A 897 7.41 0.03 23.44
N ILE A 898 7.94 -0.33 24.61
CA ILE A 898 7.68 0.36 25.87
C ILE A 898 8.37 1.71 25.80
N GLY A 899 7.63 2.80 26.01
CA GLY A 899 8.24 4.11 26.18
C GLY A 899 9.15 4.09 27.41
N GLY A 900 10.28 4.81 27.37
CA GLY A 900 11.29 4.76 28.45
C GLY A 900 10.72 5.03 29.86
N ILE A 901 9.66 5.83 29.97
CA ILE A 901 8.96 6.14 31.23
C ILE A 901 8.15 4.93 31.74
N GLU A 902 7.38 4.28 30.86
CA GLU A 902 6.62 3.08 31.22
C GLU A 902 7.57 1.91 31.52
N LEU A 903 8.74 1.89 30.88
CA LEU A 903 9.80 0.94 31.15
C LEU A 903 10.35 1.17 32.58
N GLN A 904 10.77 2.39 32.91
CA GLN A 904 11.27 2.73 34.25
C GLN A 904 10.21 2.46 35.33
N ARG A 905 8.95 2.83 35.10
CA ARG A 905 7.84 2.55 36.04
C ARG A 905 7.66 1.06 36.29
N ARG A 906 7.64 0.25 35.23
CA ARG A 906 7.51 -1.21 35.35
C ARG A 906 8.74 -1.86 35.97
N PHE A 907 9.93 -1.31 35.72
CA PHE A 907 11.13 -1.77 36.39
C PHE A 907 11.08 -1.43 37.88
N SER A 908 10.74 -0.21 38.28
CA SER A 908 10.65 0.16 39.71
C SER A 908 9.54 -0.61 40.46
N GLU A 909 8.33 -0.72 39.90
CA GLU A 909 7.26 -1.54 40.49
C GLU A 909 7.60 -3.04 40.45
N GLY A 910 8.19 -3.49 39.36
CA GLY A 910 8.62 -4.87 39.14
C GLY A 910 9.75 -5.29 40.06
N GLU A 911 10.71 -4.40 40.35
CA GLU A 911 11.80 -4.60 41.30
C GLU A 911 11.23 -4.74 42.72
N LYS A 912 10.37 -3.84 43.16
CA LYS A 912 9.74 -3.94 44.50
C LYS A 912 8.92 -5.23 44.66
N ARG A 913 8.13 -5.60 43.64
CA ARG A 913 7.36 -6.87 43.65
C ARG A 913 8.25 -8.10 43.51
N ALA A 914 9.36 -8.01 42.77
CA ALA A 914 10.33 -9.09 42.68
C ALA A 914 10.99 -9.32 44.04
N LEU A 915 11.39 -8.25 44.74
CA LEU A 915 11.92 -8.32 46.10
C LEU A 915 10.90 -8.94 47.07
N GLN A 916 9.63 -8.55 47.00
CA GLN A 916 8.57 -9.19 47.80
C GLN A 916 8.42 -10.69 47.48
N ASN A 917 8.40 -11.06 46.20
CA ASN A 917 8.32 -12.47 45.80
C ASN A 917 9.56 -13.26 46.21
N GLN A 918 10.74 -12.63 46.30
CA GLN A 918 11.95 -13.27 46.79
C GLN A 918 11.83 -13.68 48.26
N VAL A 919 11.13 -12.90 49.09
CA VAL A 919 10.82 -13.29 50.48
C VAL A 919 10.04 -14.60 50.50
N PHE A 920 8.98 -14.70 49.68
CA PHE A 920 8.17 -15.92 49.59
C PHE A 920 8.98 -17.14 49.09
N VAL A 921 9.85 -16.92 48.10
CA VAL A 921 10.73 -17.95 47.56
C VAL A 921 11.77 -18.41 48.59
N ALA A 922 12.37 -17.47 49.34
CA ALA A 922 13.30 -17.76 50.42
C ALA A 922 12.61 -18.51 51.57
N GLN A 923 11.41 -18.09 51.96
CA GLN A 923 10.58 -18.78 52.94
C GLN A 923 10.32 -20.23 52.50
N SER A 924 9.88 -20.45 51.25
CA SER A 924 9.61 -21.80 50.74
C SER A 924 10.86 -22.68 50.73
N MET A 925 12.03 -22.13 50.40
CA MET A 925 13.30 -22.87 50.45
C MET A 925 13.68 -23.29 51.87
N ILE A 926 13.47 -22.41 52.85
CA ILE A 926 13.76 -22.69 54.26
C ILE A 926 12.78 -23.72 54.83
N GLU A 927 11.48 -23.60 54.51
CA GLU A 927 10.44 -24.56 54.90
C GLU A 927 10.72 -25.97 54.31
N GLN A 928 11.30 -26.04 53.11
CA GLN A 928 11.73 -27.30 52.48
C GLN A 928 13.06 -27.85 53.05
N GLY A 929 13.64 -27.22 54.07
CA GLY A 929 14.88 -27.65 54.70
C GLY A 929 16.16 -27.37 53.90
N ARG A 930 16.09 -26.54 52.85
CA ARG A 930 17.22 -26.21 51.96
C ARG A 930 18.03 -24.99 52.41
N ILE A 931 18.06 -24.73 53.72
CA ILE A 931 18.74 -23.55 54.29
C ILE A 931 20.25 -23.53 54.02
N ASP A 932 20.88 -24.70 53.81
CA ASP A 932 22.31 -24.84 53.52
C ASP A 932 22.71 -24.14 52.20
N GLN A 933 21.78 -23.97 51.26
CA GLN A 933 22.04 -23.29 49.98
C GLN A 933 22.16 -21.77 50.14
N ILE A 934 21.43 -21.20 51.11
CA ILE A 934 21.39 -19.76 51.39
C ILE A 934 22.24 -19.37 52.60
N GLN A 935 22.85 -20.34 53.29
CA GLN A 935 23.66 -20.17 54.49
C GLN A 935 24.68 -19.03 54.38
N GLY A 936 25.46 -18.97 53.30
CA GLY A 936 26.48 -17.94 53.10
C GLY A 936 25.94 -16.54 52.74
N GLN A 937 24.63 -16.36 52.67
CA GLN A 937 23.97 -15.07 52.37
C GLN A 937 23.21 -14.51 53.58
N LEU A 938 23.02 -15.30 54.65
CA LEU A 938 22.30 -14.86 55.83
C LEU A 938 23.17 -13.96 56.71
N VAL A 939 22.56 -12.91 57.24
CA VAL A 939 23.16 -11.90 58.10
C VAL A 939 22.37 -11.85 59.40
N ALA A 940 23.07 -11.75 60.52
CA ALA A 940 22.49 -11.57 61.83
C ALA A 940 23.32 -10.57 62.63
N ASN A 941 22.71 -9.94 63.64
CA ASN A 941 23.40 -9.01 64.54
C ASN A 941 24.50 -9.69 65.37
N ASN A 942 24.41 -11.01 65.60
CA ASN A 942 25.45 -11.80 66.26
C ASN A 942 25.73 -13.10 65.48
N GLN A 943 27.02 -13.46 65.35
CA GLN A 943 27.46 -14.66 64.65
C GLN A 943 26.97 -15.95 65.34
N ASP A 944 26.81 -15.93 66.67
CA ASP A 944 26.26 -17.06 67.43
C ASP A 944 24.85 -17.46 66.97
N ALA A 945 24.04 -16.49 66.52
CA ALA A 945 22.69 -16.75 66.04
C ALA A 945 22.70 -17.54 64.72
N LEU A 946 23.65 -17.25 63.83
CA LEU A 946 23.83 -17.98 62.57
C LEU A 946 24.32 -19.41 62.84
N GLU A 947 25.32 -19.58 63.71
CA GLU A 947 25.81 -20.91 64.07
C GLU A 947 24.74 -21.82 64.67
N LEU A 948 23.84 -21.25 65.48
CA LEU A 948 22.81 -22.00 66.18
C LEU A 948 21.69 -22.44 65.22
N ILE A 949 21.34 -21.62 64.22
CA ILE A 949 20.44 -22.01 63.12
C ILE A 949 21.04 -23.15 62.29
N TYR A 950 22.35 -23.14 62.06
CA TYR A 950 23.01 -24.24 61.35
C TYR A 950 22.98 -25.56 62.13
N ARG A 951 22.92 -25.48 63.47
CA ARG A 951 22.83 -26.66 64.36
C ARG A 951 21.40 -27.15 64.59
N GLN A 952 20.40 -26.27 64.69
CA GLN A 952 18.99 -26.61 64.91
C GLN A 952 18.13 -26.33 63.67
N LYS A 953 17.89 -27.38 62.87
CA LYS A 953 17.05 -27.33 61.67
C LYS A 953 15.59 -27.67 62.00
N SER A 954 14.87 -26.77 62.68
CA SER A 954 13.42 -26.92 62.87
C SER A 954 12.66 -25.81 62.13
N PRO A 955 12.27 -26.01 60.86
CA PRO A 955 11.60 -24.98 60.06
C PRO A 955 10.31 -24.45 60.70
N GLY A 956 9.59 -25.29 61.45
CA GLY A 956 8.34 -24.91 62.13
C GLY A 956 8.48 -23.94 63.31
N SER A 957 9.72 -23.68 63.78
CA SER A 957 9.99 -22.71 64.85
C SER A 957 10.28 -21.31 64.29
N TYR A 958 10.38 -21.17 62.97
CA TYR A 958 10.74 -19.92 62.32
C TYR A 958 9.51 -19.05 62.09
N LEU A 959 9.57 -17.81 62.56
CA LEU A 959 8.56 -16.79 62.29
C LEU A 959 9.07 -15.85 61.21
N PHE A 960 8.48 -15.91 60.02
CA PHE A 960 8.84 -15.07 58.88
C PHE A 960 8.14 -13.71 58.91
N ARG A 961 8.86 -12.69 58.45
CA ARG A 961 8.38 -11.33 58.20
C ARG A 961 9.05 -10.83 56.91
N ASP A 962 8.52 -9.74 56.33
CA ASP A 962 9.06 -9.17 55.08
C ASP A 962 10.52 -8.72 55.17
N TYR A 963 10.98 -8.33 56.37
CA TYR A 963 12.31 -7.82 56.62
C TYR A 963 13.30 -8.86 57.20
N GLY A 964 12.84 -10.08 57.49
CA GLY A 964 13.65 -11.19 58.00
C GLY A 964 12.84 -12.19 58.82
N PHE A 965 13.50 -13.08 59.53
CA PHE A 965 12.82 -14.11 60.32
C PHE A 965 13.45 -14.30 61.71
N CYS A 966 12.64 -14.81 62.64
CA CYS A 966 13.06 -15.16 63.99
C CYS A 966 13.10 -16.68 64.16
N PRO A 967 14.23 -17.29 64.59
CA PRO A 967 14.33 -18.74 64.77
C PRO A 967 13.59 -19.28 66.00
N TYR A 968 13.14 -18.39 66.90
CA TYR A 968 12.51 -18.74 68.18
C TYR A 968 11.03 -18.33 68.26
N ALA A 969 10.36 -18.15 67.13
CA ALA A 969 8.94 -17.74 67.06
C ALA A 969 8.57 -16.51 67.92
N GLY A 970 9.51 -15.60 68.19
CA GLY A 970 9.29 -14.41 69.03
C GLY A 970 9.21 -14.67 70.54
N ALA A 971 9.56 -15.87 71.03
CA ALA A 971 9.47 -16.22 72.45
C ALA A 971 10.68 -15.78 73.29
N ARG A 972 11.79 -15.36 72.66
CA ARG A 972 13.07 -15.02 73.31
C ARG A 972 13.46 -13.55 73.15
N CYS A 973 12.50 -12.65 73.28
CA CYS A 973 12.77 -11.20 73.24
C CYS A 973 13.40 -10.68 74.54
N ASP A 974 13.22 -11.38 75.67
CA ASP A 974 13.72 -10.97 76.98
C ASP A 974 15.25 -11.10 77.14
N ASP A 975 15.90 -11.85 76.25
CA ASP A 975 17.35 -12.01 76.23
C ASP A 975 17.94 -11.61 74.88
N GLY A 976 17.25 -10.79 74.09
CA GLY A 976 17.67 -10.42 72.74
C GLY A 976 18.56 -9.17 72.62
N GLY A 977 18.77 -8.44 73.72
CA GLY A 977 19.52 -7.18 73.78
C GLY A 977 21.03 -7.35 73.95
N SER A 978 21.71 -6.31 74.43
CA SER A 978 23.15 -6.31 74.70
C SER A 978 23.52 -7.03 76.01
N LEU A 979 24.80 -7.37 76.16
CA LEU A 979 25.33 -7.94 77.41
C LEU A 979 25.28 -6.89 78.53
N GLY A 980 24.60 -7.21 79.63
CA GLY A 980 24.59 -6.39 80.84
C GLY A 980 25.84 -6.60 81.71
N LYS A 981 25.93 -5.85 82.81
CA LYS A 981 26.97 -6.07 83.84
C LYS A 981 26.70 -7.41 84.54
N GLY A 982 27.48 -8.44 84.21
CA GLY A 982 27.40 -9.79 84.80
C GLY A 982 27.08 -10.93 83.83
N ASP A 983 27.39 -10.79 82.52
CA ASP A 983 27.16 -11.80 81.46
C ASP A 983 25.70 -12.24 81.24
N ILE A 984 24.74 -11.49 81.79
CA ILE A 984 23.30 -11.70 81.55
C ILE A 984 22.89 -10.84 80.37
N TRP A 985 22.21 -11.47 79.41
CA TRP A 985 21.62 -10.79 78.26
C TRP A 985 20.38 -10.01 78.66
N LEU A 986 20.34 -8.74 78.26
CA LEU A 986 19.22 -7.84 78.54
C LEU A 986 18.06 -8.09 77.55
N PRO A 987 16.84 -7.64 77.89
CA PRO A 987 15.74 -7.61 76.93
C PRO A 987 16.06 -6.71 75.74
N VAL A 988 15.44 -7.01 74.61
CA VAL A 988 15.53 -6.17 73.41
C VAL A 988 15.09 -4.74 73.77
N PRO A 989 15.87 -3.71 73.42
CA PRO A 989 15.48 -2.33 73.67
C PRO A 989 14.21 -1.98 72.88
N GLY A 990 13.22 -1.42 73.57
CA GLY A 990 12.01 -0.92 72.95
C GLY A 990 12.32 0.19 71.94
N GLY A 991 11.73 0.09 70.76
CA GLY A 991 11.92 1.07 69.68
C GLY A 991 10.64 1.32 68.90
N TYR A 992 10.77 1.60 67.60
CA TYR A 992 9.63 1.83 66.72
C TYR A 992 8.62 0.67 66.73
N LEU A 993 9.13 -0.57 66.67
CA LEU A 993 8.34 -1.81 66.70
C LEU A 993 7.91 -2.23 68.12
N GLY A 994 8.11 -1.36 69.13
CA GLY A 994 7.82 -1.67 70.53
C GLY A 994 8.80 -2.68 71.13
N SER A 995 8.30 -3.60 71.97
CA SER A 995 9.12 -4.59 72.69
C SER A 995 9.68 -5.72 71.80
N GLN A 996 9.11 -5.93 70.61
CA GLN A 996 9.60 -6.89 69.61
C GLN A 996 10.47 -6.21 68.54
N ASN A 997 11.44 -5.41 68.97
CA ASN A 997 12.31 -4.66 68.06
C ASN A 997 13.36 -5.56 67.39
N CYS A 998 12.91 -6.31 66.38
CA CYS A 998 13.66 -7.38 65.74
C CYS A 998 14.97 -6.89 65.10
N ILE A 999 14.99 -5.69 64.50
CA ILE A 999 16.19 -5.12 63.88
C ILE A 999 17.36 -4.91 64.87
N ARG A 1000 17.07 -4.80 66.17
CA ARG A 1000 18.07 -4.70 67.25
C ARG A 1000 18.21 -5.96 68.08
N CYS A 1001 17.43 -7.00 67.75
CA CYS A 1001 17.52 -8.28 68.43
C CYS A 1001 18.71 -9.08 67.91
N ARG A 1002 19.45 -9.72 68.82
CA ARG A 1002 20.59 -10.57 68.47
C ARG A 1002 20.20 -11.86 67.74
N HIS A 1003 18.99 -12.38 67.99
CA HIS A 1003 18.51 -13.62 67.37
C HIS A 1003 17.91 -13.40 65.98
N PHE A 1004 17.74 -12.15 65.58
CA PHE A 1004 17.12 -11.81 64.31
C PHE A 1004 18.07 -12.11 63.15
N VAL A 1005 17.51 -12.75 62.12
CA VAL A 1005 18.25 -13.13 60.92
C VAL A 1005 17.56 -12.57 59.69
N THR A 1006 18.37 -12.02 58.81
CA THR A 1006 17.96 -11.42 57.54
C THR A 1006 18.93 -11.83 56.44
N GLY A 1007 18.72 -11.33 55.22
CA GLY A 1007 19.55 -11.66 54.07
C GLY A 1007 19.10 -10.88 52.84
N PRO A 1008 19.76 -11.08 51.68
CA PRO A 1008 19.48 -10.38 50.44
C PRO A 1008 17.98 -10.34 50.11
N ALA A 1009 17.29 -11.48 50.17
CA ALA A 1009 15.87 -11.58 49.83
C ALA A 1009 14.94 -10.65 50.64
N PHE A 1010 15.36 -10.21 51.83
CA PHE A 1010 14.56 -9.39 52.75
C PHE A 1010 14.91 -7.89 52.69
N ILE A 1011 15.81 -7.47 51.80
CA ILE A 1011 16.29 -6.08 51.71
C ILE A 1011 15.14 -5.10 51.41
N GLY A 1012 14.16 -5.50 50.61
CA GLY A 1012 13.01 -4.68 50.26
C GLY A 1012 12.15 -4.30 51.47
N GLY A 1013 11.86 -5.27 52.34
CA GLY A 1013 11.14 -5.04 53.59
C GLY A 1013 11.95 -4.21 54.59
N LEU A 1014 13.27 -4.44 54.68
CA LEU A 1014 14.15 -3.64 55.54
C LEU A 1014 14.22 -2.17 55.10
N LEU A 1015 14.29 -1.90 53.79
CA LEU A 1015 14.26 -0.54 53.25
C LEU A 1015 12.90 0.13 53.51
N ALA A 1016 11.80 -0.58 53.30
CA ALA A 1016 10.46 -0.08 53.58
C ALA A 1016 10.30 0.33 55.05
N LEU A 1017 10.75 -0.54 55.98
CA LEU A 1017 10.74 -0.26 57.42
C LEU A 1017 11.69 0.90 57.78
N GLY A 1018 12.89 0.95 57.19
CA GLY A 1018 13.84 2.04 57.39
C GLY A 1018 13.28 3.41 56.98
N ASN A 1019 12.56 3.47 55.85
CA ASN A 1019 11.93 4.69 55.36
C ASN A 1019 10.77 5.14 56.27
N GLU A 1020 10.00 4.20 56.83
CA GLU A 1020 8.95 4.49 57.81
C GLU A 1020 9.53 5.04 59.12
N ILE A 1021 10.59 4.42 59.66
CA ILE A 1021 11.27 4.91 60.87
C ILE A 1021 11.90 6.29 60.60
N SER A 1022 12.50 6.49 59.42
CA SER A 1022 13.06 7.78 59.01
C SER A 1022 12.01 8.90 58.97
N LEU A 1023 10.79 8.60 58.52
CA LEU A 1023 9.68 9.57 58.57
C LEU A 1023 9.32 9.94 60.02
N GLU A 1024 9.27 8.97 60.93
CA GLU A 1024 9.00 9.23 62.34
C GLU A 1024 10.12 10.01 63.04
N VAL A 1025 11.38 9.77 62.66
CA VAL A 1025 12.52 10.58 63.10
C VAL A 1025 12.30 12.05 62.70
N ASN A 1026 11.91 12.30 61.45
CA ASN A 1026 11.64 13.67 60.98
C ASN A 1026 10.50 14.33 61.77
N LEU A 1027 9.39 13.61 62.03
CA LEU A 1027 8.28 14.13 62.82
C LEU A 1027 8.66 14.44 64.27
N GLN A 1028 9.43 13.54 64.92
CA GLN A 1028 9.92 13.80 66.28
C GLN A 1028 10.96 14.92 66.33
N PHE A 1029 11.78 15.06 65.29
CA PHE A 1029 12.75 16.15 65.17
C PHE A 1029 12.04 17.51 65.09
N THR A 1030 11.02 17.66 64.24
CA THR A 1030 10.22 18.89 64.18
C THR A 1030 9.60 19.23 65.53
N LYS A 1031 9.06 18.23 66.25
CA LYS A 1031 8.51 18.45 67.59
C LYS A 1031 9.56 18.91 68.59
N TYR A 1032 10.75 18.33 68.54
CA TYR A 1032 11.88 18.71 69.39
C TYR A 1032 12.30 20.17 69.12
N ASP A 1033 12.46 20.55 67.85
CA ASP A 1033 12.80 21.90 67.42
C ASP A 1033 11.76 22.93 67.86
N GLU A 1034 10.46 22.62 67.71
CA GLU A 1034 9.38 23.51 68.18
C GLU A 1034 9.41 23.74 69.69
N LEU A 1035 9.68 22.69 70.47
CA LEU A 1035 9.78 22.80 71.93
C LEU A 1035 11.01 23.59 72.35
N GLN A 1036 12.13 23.41 71.64
CA GLN A 1036 13.37 24.14 71.89
C GLN A 1036 13.21 25.63 71.55
N ALA A 1037 12.60 25.95 70.40
CA ALA A 1037 12.33 27.33 70.00
C ALA A 1037 11.41 28.05 71.00
N LYS A 1038 10.34 27.39 71.48
CA LYS A 1038 9.47 27.92 72.54
C LYS A 1038 10.21 28.14 73.86
N ALA A 1039 11.14 27.24 74.20
CA ALA A 1039 11.97 27.40 75.40
C ALA A 1039 12.95 28.58 75.26
N GLU A 1040 13.56 28.76 74.09
CA GLU A 1040 14.46 29.89 73.80
C GLU A 1040 13.73 31.24 73.79
N GLU A 1041 12.51 31.30 73.24
CA GLU A 1041 11.66 32.50 73.28
C GLU A 1041 11.33 32.88 74.73
N LEU A 1042 10.88 31.92 75.54
CA LEU A 1042 10.62 32.12 76.98
C LEU A 1042 11.88 32.52 77.75
N ARG A 1043 13.04 31.98 77.38
CA ARG A 1043 14.32 32.34 78.00
C ARG A 1043 14.69 33.79 77.71
N SER A 1044 14.56 34.24 76.46
CA SER A 1044 14.75 35.65 76.08
C SER A 1044 13.78 36.58 76.84
N GLU A 1045 12.54 36.14 77.03
CA GLU A 1045 11.53 36.86 77.81
C GLU A 1045 11.86 36.93 79.32
N ILE A 1046 12.53 35.90 79.86
CA ILE A 1046 13.03 35.89 81.24
C ILE A 1046 14.26 36.82 81.36
N ASP A 1047 15.23 36.69 80.45
CA ASP A 1047 16.46 37.48 80.47
C ASP A 1047 16.17 38.99 80.37
N SER A 1048 15.22 39.39 79.50
CA SER A 1048 14.79 40.79 79.36
C SER A 1048 14.07 41.32 80.61
N ARG A 1049 13.35 40.48 81.35
CA ARG A 1049 12.74 40.85 82.65
C ARG A 1049 13.78 40.96 83.75
N ASP A 1050 14.73 40.03 83.82
CA ASP A 1050 15.84 40.05 84.78
C ASP A 1050 16.73 41.29 84.57
N GLU A 1051 17.00 41.69 83.31
CA GLU A 1051 17.72 42.92 82.99
C GLU A 1051 16.95 44.17 83.45
N ARG A 1052 15.63 44.18 83.26
CA ARG A 1052 14.76 45.27 83.72
C ARG A 1052 14.66 45.35 85.24
N GLU A 1053 14.59 44.21 85.94
CA GLU A 1053 14.66 44.15 87.40
C GLU A 1053 15.99 44.70 87.92
N TYR A 1054 17.11 44.34 87.29
CA TYR A 1054 18.44 44.85 87.65
C TYR A 1054 18.55 46.37 87.47
N GLU A 1055 18.05 46.91 86.36
CA GLU A 1055 18.00 48.36 86.15
C GLU A 1055 17.17 49.07 87.23
N LEU A 1056 15.97 48.56 87.56
CA LEU A 1056 15.11 49.13 88.59
C LEU A 1056 15.74 49.09 89.98
N SER A 1057 16.45 48.01 90.31
CA SER A 1057 17.21 47.88 91.57
C SER A 1057 18.33 48.91 91.67
N LYS A 1058 19.01 49.25 90.57
CA LYS A 1058 20.09 50.25 90.55
C LYS A 1058 19.57 51.67 90.84
N TYR A 1059 18.33 51.98 90.45
CA TYR A 1059 17.70 53.29 90.63
C TYR A 1059 16.82 53.40 91.90
N GLY A 1060 16.77 52.36 92.75
CA GLY A 1060 16.07 52.40 94.04
C GLY A 1060 14.54 52.48 93.94
N LYS A 1061 13.94 51.92 92.88
CA LYS A 1061 12.47 51.82 92.70
C LYS A 1061 11.94 50.45 93.16
N ASP A 1062 10.66 50.39 93.53
CA ASP A 1062 10.00 49.15 93.95
C ASP A 1062 10.03 48.08 92.84
N ILE A 1063 10.38 46.85 93.23
CA ILE A 1063 10.49 45.69 92.35
C ILE A 1063 9.13 44.96 92.36
N GLU A 1064 8.56 44.69 91.18
CA GLU A 1064 7.36 43.85 91.06
C GLU A 1064 7.68 42.39 91.47
N ALA A 1065 6.70 41.64 91.98
CA ALA A 1065 6.94 40.26 92.41
C ALA A 1065 7.32 39.36 91.22
N ARG A 1066 8.49 38.70 91.30
CA ARG A 1066 9.02 37.78 90.27
C ARG A 1066 7.96 36.74 89.86
N ASP A 1067 7.61 36.71 88.59
CA ASP A 1067 6.64 35.74 88.04
C ASP A 1067 7.28 34.36 87.87
N LEU A 1068 7.28 33.58 88.95
CA LEU A 1068 7.74 32.19 89.01
C LEU A 1068 7.03 31.26 88.00
N SER A 1069 5.91 31.68 87.41
CA SER A 1069 5.17 30.86 86.45
C SER A 1069 5.89 30.70 85.11
N LEU A 1070 6.66 31.70 84.67
CA LEU A 1070 7.42 31.66 83.42
C LEU A 1070 8.62 30.70 83.52
N GLU A 1071 9.39 30.77 84.60
CA GLU A 1071 10.48 29.82 84.87
C GLU A 1071 9.98 28.39 85.06
N ALA A 1072 8.81 28.21 85.67
CA ALA A 1072 8.16 26.89 85.77
C ALA A 1072 7.73 26.37 84.39
N LYS A 1073 7.21 27.22 83.50
CA LYS A 1073 6.88 26.86 82.11
C LYS A 1073 8.14 26.50 81.31
N HIS A 1074 9.21 27.30 81.41
CA HIS A 1074 10.49 27.02 80.76
C HIS A 1074 11.06 25.65 81.18
N ARG A 1075 11.07 25.35 82.49
CA ARG A 1075 11.50 24.02 82.99
C ARG A 1075 10.63 22.87 82.47
N LYS A 1076 9.31 23.07 82.36
CA LYS A 1076 8.40 22.07 81.77
C LYS A 1076 8.69 21.85 80.28
N LEU A 1077 8.92 22.91 79.52
CA LEU A 1077 9.28 22.80 78.10
C LEU A 1077 10.61 22.07 77.91
N LEU A 1078 11.62 22.37 78.73
CA LEU A 1078 12.89 21.64 78.69
C LEU A 1078 12.71 20.15 79.04
N ALA A 1079 11.88 19.81 80.02
CA ALA A 1079 11.60 18.41 80.35
C ALA A 1079 10.88 17.67 79.21
N GLU A 1080 9.92 18.32 78.53
CA GLU A 1080 9.26 17.78 77.34
C GLU A 1080 10.23 17.65 76.16
N ALA A 1081 11.12 18.63 75.95
CA ALA A 1081 12.17 18.58 74.94
C ALA A 1081 13.15 17.43 75.22
N GLU A 1082 13.54 17.21 76.47
CA GLU A 1082 14.37 16.07 76.88
C GLU A 1082 13.66 14.73 76.61
N SER A 1083 12.35 14.66 76.89
CA SER A 1083 11.56 13.47 76.56
C SER A 1083 11.46 13.23 75.05
N ALA A 1084 11.35 14.28 74.24
CA ALA A 1084 11.35 14.19 72.79
C ALA A 1084 12.73 13.75 72.25
N ALA A 1085 13.82 14.31 72.79
CA ALA A 1085 15.18 13.93 72.46
C ALA A 1085 15.48 12.46 72.78
N LYS A 1086 15.01 11.94 73.92
CA LYS A 1086 15.14 10.52 74.26
C LYS A 1086 14.40 9.60 73.28
N LYS A 1087 13.21 10.00 72.82
CA LYS A 1087 12.47 9.23 71.79
C LYS A 1087 13.20 9.28 70.45
N LEU A 1088 13.72 10.45 70.08
CA LEU A 1088 14.50 10.65 68.86
C LEU A 1088 15.75 9.76 68.86
N ASP A 1089 16.50 9.71 69.97
CA ASP A 1089 17.68 8.85 70.13
C ASP A 1089 17.36 7.38 69.86
N VAL A 1090 16.23 6.89 70.42
CA VAL A 1090 15.77 5.51 70.20
C VAL A 1090 15.47 5.24 68.73
N LEU A 1091 14.77 6.14 68.04
CA LEU A 1091 14.42 5.99 66.62
C LEU A 1091 15.66 6.08 65.72
N ILE A 1092 16.60 6.99 66.00
CA ILE A 1092 17.88 7.08 65.29
C ILE A 1092 18.69 5.80 65.46
N CYS A 1093 18.74 5.23 66.66
CA CYS A 1093 19.38 3.92 66.89
C CYS A 1093 18.75 2.82 66.02
N ASP A 1094 17.42 2.85 65.84
CA ASP A 1094 16.71 1.89 65.00
C ASP A 1094 17.06 2.09 63.50
N VAL A 1095 17.10 3.33 63.01
CA VAL A 1095 17.57 3.64 61.65
C VAL A 1095 19.00 3.15 61.44
N GLN A 1096 19.91 3.40 62.39
CA GLN A 1096 21.29 2.93 62.33
C GLN A 1096 21.39 1.40 62.30
N ALA A 1097 20.58 0.70 63.10
CA ALA A 1097 20.54 -0.75 63.10
C ALA A 1097 20.06 -1.30 61.74
N SER A 1098 19.00 -0.70 61.17
CA SER A 1098 18.51 -1.09 59.83
C SER A 1098 19.58 -0.87 58.75
N ALA A 1099 20.25 0.30 58.74
CA ALA A 1099 21.31 0.61 57.79
C ALA A 1099 22.54 -0.30 57.96
N SER A 1100 22.90 -0.66 59.19
CA SER A 1100 23.97 -1.61 59.49
C SER A 1100 23.68 -2.99 58.92
N LEU A 1101 22.46 -3.51 59.13
CA LEU A 1101 22.02 -4.79 58.55
C LEU A 1101 22.06 -4.78 57.03
N ILE A 1102 21.56 -3.71 56.39
CA ILE A 1102 21.61 -3.58 54.93
C ILE A 1102 23.05 -3.55 54.41
N LYS A 1103 23.95 -2.82 55.08
CA LYS A 1103 25.37 -2.76 54.71
C LYS A 1103 26.08 -4.11 54.87
N GLN A 1104 25.72 -4.89 55.90
CA GLN A 1104 26.24 -6.24 56.08
C GLN A 1104 25.73 -7.19 54.98
N ILE A 1105 24.46 -7.06 54.56
CA ILE A 1105 23.90 -7.81 53.42
C ILE A 1105 24.68 -7.50 52.13
N GLU A 1106 24.98 -6.22 51.87
CA GLU A 1106 25.78 -5.80 50.72
C GLU A 1106 27.17 -6.46 50.73
N GLN A 1107 27.86 -6.42 51.87
CA GLN A 1107 29.19 -7.04 52.03
C GLN A 1107 29.17 -8.57 51.86
N ALA A 1108 28.16 -9.24 52.41
CA ALA A 1108 27.99 -10.70 52.27
C ALA A 1108 27.78 -11.08 50.79
N THR A 1109 27.06 -10.25 50.06
CA THR A 1109 26.76 -10.45 48.62
C THR A 1109 28.00 -10.22 47.75
N LEU A 1110 28.80 -9.18 48.03
CA LEU A 1110 30.04 -8.86 47.29
C LEU A 1110 31.18 -9.85 47.51
N THR A 1111 31.25 -10.47 48.70
CA THR A 1111 32.35 -11.40 49.04
C THR A 1111 32.22 -12.73 48.30
N LYS A 1112 30.99 -13.16 47.98
CA LYS A 1112 30.71 -14.42 47.28
C LYS A 1112 30.86 -14.35 45.75
N SER A 1113 30.66 -13.18 45.14
CA SER A 1113 30.84 -13.00 43.67
C SER A 1113 32.28 -13.23 43.21
N LYS A 1114 33.26 -13.19 44.12
CA LYS A 1114 34.68 -13.42 43.81
C LYS A 1114 35.14 -14.87 43.97
N SER A 1115 34.39 -15.76 44.62
CA SER A 1115 34.96 -17.01 45.15
C SER A 1115 34.59 -18.32 44.46
N GLU A 1116 33.62 -18.44 43.53
CA GLU A 1116 33.50 -19.64 42.68
C GLU A 1116 32.45 -19.50 41.54
N PRO A 1117 32.71 -20.01 40.32
CA PRO A 1117 31.73 -20.07 39.24
C PRO A 1117 31.08 -21.46 39.18
N GLN A 1118 30.07 -21.74 40.02
CA GLN A 1118 29.17 -22.88 39.79
C GLN A 1118 27.83 -22.70 40.52
N ASP A 1119 26.73 -22.68 39.75
CA ASP A 1119 25.33 -22.97 40.15
C ASP A 1119 24.85 -22.48 41.53
N SER A 1120 25.23 -21.26 41.95
CA SER A 1120 24.62 -20.63 43.12
C SER A 1120 23.57 -19.61 42.68
N LEU A 1121 22.31 -19.90 43.00
CA LEU A 1121 21.17 -19.00 42.86
C LEU A 1121 21.41 -17.75 43.73
N MET A 1122 22.17 -16.78 43.21
CA MET A 1122 22.31 -15.47 43.81
C MET A 1122 21.05 -14.67 43.48
N LEU A 1123 20.21 -14.44 44.48
CA LEU A 1123 18.87 -13.88 44.32
C LEU A 1123 18.84 -12.39 43.90
N ILE A 1124 19.97 -11.67 43.91
CA ILE A 1124 19.97 -10.21 43.72
C ILE A 1124 20.97 -9.70 42.67
N VAL A 1125 22.09 -10.39 42.43
CA VAL A 1125 23.16 -9.82 41.59
C VAL A 1125 23.37 -10.64 40.33
N GLN A 1126 22.90 -10.10 39.20
CA GLN A 1126 23.42 -10.47 37.89
C GLN A 1126 24.85 -9.94 37.76
N GLU A 1127 25.73 -10.67 37.08
CA GLU A 1127 27.11 -10.22 36.81
C GLU A 1127 27.10 -8.79 36.24
N GLY A 1128 27.73 -7.85 36.94
CA GLY A 1128 27.88 -6.44 36.51
C GLY A 1128 26.98 -5.40 37.20
N HIS A 1129 26.03 -5.79 38.06
CA HIS A 1129 25.22 -4.83 38.84
C HIS A 1129 25.82 -4.59 40.24
N GLU A 1130 26.22 -3.35 40.53
CA GLU A 1130 26.66 -2.94 41.87
C GLU A 1130 25.45 -2.53 42.71
N LEU A 1131 25.22 -3.22 43.83
CA LEU A 1131 24.27 -2.78 44.85
C LEU A 1131 24.92 -1.64 45.64
N ARG A 1132 24.40 -0.41 45.50
CA ARG A 1132 24.89 0.77 46.23
C ARG A 1132 23.78 1.32 47.12
N LEU A 1133 24.04 1.39 48.42
CA LEU A 1133 23.18 2.12 49.35
C LEU A 1133 23.48 3.63 49.23
N ALA A 1134 22.46 4.43 48.96
CA ALA A 1134 22.53 5.89 49.03
C ALA A 1134 21.49 6.40 50.04
N LEU A 1135 21.92 7.33 50.89
CA LEU A 1135 21.01 8.16 51.69
C LEU A 1135 20.82 9.45 50.91
N GLU A 1136 19.61 9.67 50.41
CA GLU A 1136 19.26 10.87 49.64
C GLU A 1136 18.43 11.82 50.48
N GLU A 1137 18.75 13.11 50.43
CA GLU A 1137 17.92 14.15 51.02
C GLU A 1137 16.72 14.38 50.10
N THR A 1138 15.54 13.94 50.54
CA THR A 1138 14.30 14.00 49.77
C THR A 1138 13.34 15.04 50.33
N THR A 1139 12.45 15.54 49.48
CA THR A 1139 11.38 16.42 49.91
C THR A 1139 10.33 15.69 50.76
N HIS A 1140 9.61 16.46 51.58
CA HIS A 1140 8.64 15.90 52.51
C HIS A 1140 7.52 15.12 51.78
N PHE A 1141 7.01 15.64 50.66
CA PHE A 1141 5.98 14.95 49.90
C PHE A 1141 6.49 13.66 49.24
N HIS A 1142 7.73 13.65 48.76
CA HIS A 1142 8.35 12.45 48.20
C HIS A 1142 8.45 11.35 49.26
N GLN A 1143 8.99 11.66 50.44
CA GLN A 1143 9.10 10.70 51.55
C GLN A 1143 7.72 10.15 51.98
N LEU A 1144 6.72 11.01 52.12
CA LEU A 1144 5.35 10.60 52.44
C LEU A 1144 4.74 9.67 51.38
N SER A 1145 4.99 9.97 50.11
CA SER A 1145 4.49 9.18 48.97
C SER A 1145 5.16 7.81 48.91
N GLU A 1146 6.46 7.74 49.17
CA GLU A 1146 7.21 6.49 49.19
C GLU A 1146 6.77 5.56 50.33
N VAL A 1147 6.57 6.08 51.55
CA VAL A 1147 6.05 5.29 52.68
C VAL A 1147 4.66 4.74 52.37
N CYS A 1148 3.80 5.54 51.74
CA CYS A 1148 2.47 5.09 51.33
C CYS A 1148 2.50 4.07 50.18
N GLU A 1149 3.48 4.15 49.27
CA GLU A 1149 3.66 3.13 48.22
C GLU A 1149 4.18 1.82 48.83
N ASN A 1150 5.12 1.90 49.76
CA ASN A 1150 5.67 0.73 50.45
C ASN A 1150 4.61 -0.02 51.24
N ALA A 1151 3.67 0.68 51.89
CA ALA A 1151 2.54 0.09 52.59
C ALA A 1151 1.49 -0.59 51.68
N GLU A 1152 1.48 -0.31 50.37
CA GLU A 1152 0.66 -1.05 49.39
C GLU A 1152 1.32 -2.39 49.03
N ILE A 1153 2.64 -2.50 49.20
CA ILE A 1153 3.45 -3.64 48.73
C ILE A 1153 3.81 -4.57 49.90
N TYR A 1154 4.38 -4.06 50.98
CA TYR A 1154 4.87 -4.85 52.11
C TYR A 1154 3.85 -4.86 53.26
N GLU A 1155 3.65 -6.03 53.87
CA GLU A 1155 2.76 -6.20 55.02
C GLU A 1155 3.36 -5.58 56.29
N CYS A 1156 4.69 -5.49 56.37
CA CYS A 1156 5.37 -4.88 57.52
C CYS A 1156 5.27 -3.34 57.56
N ALA A 1157 4.99 -2.68 56.44
CA ALA A 1157 5.02 -1.23 56.32
C ALA A 1157 3.64 -0.63 56.58
N SER A 1158 3.59 0.44 57.39
CA SER A 1158 2.33 1.14 57.69
C SER A 1158 2.32 2.57 57.12
N ALA A 1159 1.23 2.92 56.45
CA ALA A 1159 1.03 4.29 55.95
C ALA A 1159 0.43 5.24 56.99
N HIS A 1160 0.21 4.82 58.24
CA HIS A 1160 -0.65 5.54 59.19
C HIS A 1160 -0.23 7.00 59.39
N SER A 1161 1.05 7.23 59.66
CA SER A 1161 1.61 8.56 59.94
C SER A 1161 1.72 9.41 58.67
N ALA A 1162 1.94 8.79 57.51
CA ALA A 1162 2.13 9.49 56.24
C ALA A 1162 0.81 9.91 55.57
N LEU A 1163 -0.24 9.10 55.73
CA LEU A 1163 -1.46 9.17 54.93
C LEU A 1163 -2.24 10.47 55.10
N ALA A 1164 -2.38 10.94 56.35
CA ALA A 1164 -3.10 12.18 56.64
C ALA A 1164 -2.37 13.41 56.09
N ALA A 1165 -1.07 13.53 56.38
CA ALA A 1165 -0.23 14.63 55.91
C ALA A 1165 -0.21 14.70 54.38
N ARG A 1166 -0.01 13.56 53.72
CA ARG A 1166 -0.01 13.48 52.25
C ARG A 1166 -1.36 13.87 51.65
N SER A 1167 -2.45 13.37 52.21
CA SER A 1167 -3.81 13.66 51.71
C SER A 1167 -4.14 15.15 51.85
N GLN A 1168 -3.71 15.79 52.94
CA GLN A 1168 -3.87 17.23 53.14
C GLN A 1168 -3.05 18.05 52.13
N LEU A 1169 -1.81 17.66 51.82
CA LEU A 1169 -1.00 18.31 50.79
C LEU A 1169 -1.66 18.20 49.40
N LEU A 1170 -2.24 17.05 49.08
CA LEU A 1170 -2.97 16.86 47.83
C LEU A 1170 -4.26 17.69 47.78
N ASP A 1171 -5.03 17.75 48.87
CA ASP A 1171 -6.23 18.60 48.94
C ASP A 1171 -5.88 20.09 48.85
N LYS A 1172 -4.77 20.54 49.46
CA LYS A 1172 -4.25 21.90 49.30
C LYS A 1172 -3.90 22.21 47.84
N MET A 1173 -3.17 21.31 47.19
CA MET A 1173 -2.84 21.44 45.76
C MET A 1173 -4.11 21.49 44.89
N LEU A 1174 -5.16 20.73 45.21
CA LEU A 1174 -6.44 20.79 44.50
C LEU A 1174 -7.12 22.16 44.69
N GLU A 1175 -7.12 22.68 45.91
CA GLU A 1175 -7.72 23.97 46.25
C GLU A 1175 -7.00 25.13 45.53
N ASP A 1176 -5.67 25.13 45.52
CA ASP A 1176 -4.85 26.12 44.79
C ASP A 1176 -5.14 26.13 43.28
N ASN A 1177 -5.70 25.04 42.75
CA ASN A 1177 -6.10 24.86 41.36
C ASN A 1177 -7.62 25.00 41.12
N ASN A 1178 -8.35 25.59 42.07
CA ASN A 1178 -9.81 25.80 42.03
C ASN A 1178 -10.63 24.50 41.91
N SER A 1179 -10.10 23.38 42.41
CA SER A 1179 -10.81 22.11 42.52
C SER A 1179 -11.24 21.87 43.97
N PRO A 1180 -12.44 21.32 44.22
CA PRO A 1180 -12.85 21.00 45.58
C PRO A 1180 -11.96 19.92 46.19
N GLN A 1181 -11.67 20.06 47.49
CA GLN A 1181 -11.02 19.06 48.33
C GLN A 1181 -11.87 17.77 48.30
N ARG A 1182 -11.23 16.65 47.95
CA ARG A 1182 -11.91 15.34 47.79
C ARG A 1182 -11.27 14.25 48.62
N MET A 1183 -9.98 14.34 48.93
CA MET A 1183 -9.28 13.30 49.70
C MET A 1183 -9.84 13.20 51.12
N PHE A 1184 -10.18 14.33 51.75
CA PHE A 1184 -10.78 14.37 53.09
C PHE A 1184 -12.08 13.55 53.22
N ARG A 1185 -12.85 13.36 52.14
CA ARG A 1185 -14.11 12.61 52.17
C ARG A 1185 -13.93 11.10 52.09
N LEU A 1186 -12.74 10.65 51.72
CA LEU A 1186 -12.42 9.23 51.52
C LEU A 1186 -12.02 8.57 52.85
N ASN A 1187 -12.23 7.26 52.96
CA ASN A 1187 -11.73 6.48 54.10
C ASN A 1187 -10.20 6.27 53.98
N LYS A 1188 -9.55 5.75 55.03
CA LYS A 1188 -8.07 5.59 55.05
C LYS A 1188 -7.53 4.70 53.92
N GLU A 1189 -8.19 3.58 53.63
CA GLU A 1189 -7.77 2.66 52.55
C GLU A 1189 -7.93 3.31 51.16
N GLN A 1190 -9.03 4.04 50.95
CA GLN A 1190 -9.28 4.79 49.73
C GLN A 1190 -8.28 5.95 49.57
N GLN A 1191 -7.94 6.66 50.66
CA GLN A 1191 -6.92 7.71 50.65
C GLN A 1191 -5.53 7.15 50.28
N LEU A 1192 -5.22 5.92 50.71
CA LEU A 1192 -3.97 5.25 50.36
C LEU A 1192 -3.91 4.99 48.85
N LEU A 1193 -4.94 4.32 48.32
CA LEU A 1193 -5.01 3.89 46.94
C LEU A 1193 -5.15 5.07 45.97
N VAL A 1194 -6.07 6.00 46.23
CA VAL A 1194 -6.27 7.20 45.41
C VAL A 1194 -5.05 8.12 45.49
N GLY A 1195 -4.46 8.28 46.68
CA GLY A 1195 -3.25 9.09 46.86
C GLY A 1195 -2.06 8.52 46.09
N ASN A 1196 -1.86 7.19 46.10
CA ASN A 1196 -0.81 6.52 45.30
C ASN A 1196 -1.07 6.72 43.80
N GLN A 1197 -2.31 6.64 43.34
CA GLN A 1197 -2.66 6.88 41.94
C GLN A 1197 -2.42 8.33 41.50
N ILE A 1198 -2.76 9.31 42.32
CA ILE A 1198 -2.48 10.73 42.04
C ILE A 1198 -0.97 10.97 42.01
N ALA A 1199 -0.21 10.46 42.98
CA ALA A 1199 1.25 10.57 42.98
C ALA A 1199 1.87 9.96 41.71
N ARG A 1200 1.45 8.75 41.32
CA ARG A 1200 1.86 8.10 40.06
C ARG A 1200 1.53 8.94 38.82
N LEU A 1201 0.35 9.57 38.79
CA LEU A 1201 -0.05 10.47 37.70
C LEU A 1201 0.87 11.69 37.63
N LEU A 1202 1.16 12.33 38.77
CA LEU A 1202 2.04 13.49 38.84
C LEU A 1202 3.48 13.14 38.39
N ILE A 1203 4.03 12.02 38.85
CA ILE A 1203 5.34 11.51 38.44
C ILE A 1203 5.39 11.27 36.93
N SER A 1204 4.36 10.62 36.37
CA SER A 1204 4.30 10.29 34.95
C SER A 1204 4.35 11.50 34.02
N ARG A 1205 3.82 12.65 34.49
CA ARG A 1205 3.68 13.88 33.72
C ARG A 1205 4.84 14.84 33.93
N LEU A 1206 5.21 15.09 35.18
CA LEU A 1206 6.19 16.11 35.56
C LEU A 1206 7.63 15.61 35.51
N ARG A 1207 7.85 14.28 35.54
CA ARG A 1207 9.16 13.60 35.39
C ARG A 1207 10.24 13.92 36.42
N SER A 1208 10.06 14.95 37.24
CA SER A 1208 10.98 15.38 38.30
C SER A 1208 10.21 15.63 39.58
N TRP A 1209 10.70 15.06 40.68
CA TRP A 1209 10.17 15.30 42.02
C TRP A 1209 10.23 16.80 42.39
N GLU A 1210 11.29 17.51 42.02
CA GLU A 1210 11.41 18.96 42.28
C GLU A 1210 10.25 19.78 41.67
N ARG A 1211 9.76 19.38 40.49
CA ARG A 1211 8.59 20.03 39.85
C ARG A 1211 7.28 19.63 40.52
N ILE A 1212 7.16 18.37 40.98
CA ILE A 1212 6.00 17.92 41.76
C ILE A 1212 5.92 18.72 43.07
N ASP A 1213 7.05 18.88 43.75
CA ASP A 1213 7.11 19.63 44.99
C ASP A 1213 6.80 21.11 44.76
N SER A 1214 7.32 21.70 43.69
CA SER A 1214 6.97 23.08 43.31
C SER A 1214 5.47 23.26 43.00
N LEU A 1215 4.81 22.24 42.45
CA LEU A 1215 3.36 22.25 42.25
C LEU A 1215 2.60 22.14 43.58
N ILE A 1216 3.06 21.28 44.49
CA ILE A 1216 2.42 21.03 45.79
C ILE A 1216 2.61 22.20 46.75
N GLU A 1217 3.75 22.88 46.67
CA GLU A 1217 4.04 24.12 47.40
C GLU A 1217 3.26 25.33 46.83
N GLY A 1218 2.66 25.20 45.65
CA GLY A 1218 1.89 26.25 45.00
C GLY A 1218 2.73 27.29 44.24
N LYS A 1219 3.98 26.98 43.88
CA LYS A 1219 4.86 27.89 43.11
C LYS A 1219 4.38 28.09 41.66
N PHE A 1220 3.70 27.09 41.09
CA PHE A 1220 3.02 27.17 39.80
C PHE A 1220 1.73 26.35 39.82
N ARG A 1221 0.80 26.63 38.91
CA ARG A 1221 -0.53 25.97 38.86
C ARG A 1221 -0.61 24.91 37.76
N LEU A 1222 -1.53 23.95 37.90
CA LEU A 1222 -1.83 22.94 36.87
C LEU A 1222 -2.18 23.57 35.51
N ALA A 1223 -2.82 24.74 35.52
CA ALA A 1223 -3.17 25.49 34.30
C ALA A 1223 -1.97 26.03 33.52
N GLU A 1224 -0.81 26.15 34.17
CA GLU A 1224 0.44 26.66 33.58
C GLU A 1224 1.27 25.53 32.92
N LEU A 1225 0.85 24.28 33.08
CA LEU A 1225 1.46 23.12 32.44
C LEU A 1225 0.98 23.00 30.98
N VAL A 1226 1.92 23.06 30.03
CA VAL A 1226 1.63 23.08 28.58
C VAL A 1226 2.19 21.83 27.89
N GLY A 1227 1.49 21.35 26.86
CA GLY A 1227 1.97 20.26 26.01
C GLY A 1227 1.94 18.90 26.71
N LEU A 1228 3.06 18.17 26.72
CA LEU A 1228 3.16 16.81 27.28
C LEU A 1228 3.02 16.74 28.80
N GLU A 1229 3.15 17.88 29.49
CA GLU A 1229 3.04 18.03 30.94
C GLU A 1229 1.65 18.47 31.37
N SER A 1230 0.75 18.78 30.43
CA SER A 1230 -0.60 19.23 30.76
C SER A 1230 -1.39 18.15 31.50
N ILE A 1231 -1.98 18.52 32.63
CA ILE A 1231 -2.85 17.66 33.44
C ILE A 1231 -4.21 18.34 33.54
N SER A 1232 -5.22 17.70 32.97
CA SER A 1232 -6.58 18.22 33.08
C SER A 1232 -7.17 17.93 34.47
N LEU A 1233 -7.93 18.88 35.04
CA LEU A 1233 -8.70 18.64 36.27
C LEU A 1233 -9.73 17.50 36.11
N LYS A 1234 -10.10 17.17 34.87
CA LYS A 1234 -10.92 16.01 34.53
C LYS A 1234 -10.17 14.70 34.76
N GLU A 1235 -8.91 14.57 34.31
CA GLU A 1235 -8.08 13.38 34.57
C GLU A 1235 -7.95 13.10 36.07
N ILE A 1236 -7.67 14.13 36.87
CA ILE A 1236 -7.61 13.97 38.32
C ILE A 1236 -8.99 13.59 38.89
N SER A 1237 -10.07 14.16 38.36
CA SER A 1237 -11.44 13.80 38.76
C SER A 1237 -11.82 12.35 38.42
N ASP A 1238 -11.34 11.81 37.30
CA ASP A 1238 -11.63 10.45 36.86
C ASP A 1238 -11.00 9.40 37.78
N VAL A 1239 -9.83 9.71 38.37
CA VAL A 1239 -9.18 8.87 39.41
C VAL A 1239 -10.11 8.71 40.63
N PHE A 1240 -10.83 9.77 41.02
CA PHE A 1240 -11.80 9.70 42.10
C PHE A 1240 -13.08 8.90 41.73
N ILE A 1241 -13.50 8.94 40.46
CA ILE A 1241 -14.77 8.32 40.02
C ILE A 1241 -14.63 6.80 39.78
N ASN A 1242 -13.50 6.35 39.20
CA ASN A 1242 -13.29 4.94 38.87
C ASN A 1242 -13.29 4.03 40.11
N ASN A 1243 -12.82 4.52 41.26
CA ASN A 1243 -12.73 3.71 42.48
C ASN A 1243 -14.01 3.75 43.34
N ALA A 1244 -14.92 4.70 43.11
CA ALA A 1244 -16.23 4.73 43.79
C ALA A 1244 -17.18 3.61 43.34
N ARG A 1245 -16.88 2.91 42.23
CA ARG A 1245 -17.70 1.80 41.70
C ARG A 1245 -17.34 0.42 42.24
N ASN A 1246 -16.17 0.25 42.88
CA ASN A 1246 -15.65 -1.07 43.26
C ASN A 1246 -15.89 -1.46 44.73
N PHE A 1247 -16.60 -0.66 45.52
CA PHE A 1247 -16.95 -0.99 46.90
C PHE A 1247 -18.41 -0.65 47.21
N PRO A 1248 -19.10 -1.43 48.08
CA PRO A 1248 -20.50 -1.20 48.40
C PRO A 1248 -20.68 0.22 48.97
N GLN A 1249 -21.59 0.98 48.38
CA GLN A 1249 -22.05 2.23 48.96
C GLN A 1249 -22.73 1.93 50.30
N VAL A 1250 -22.29 2.61 51.36
CA VAL A 1250 -23.13 2.81 52.55
C VAL A 1250 -23.97 4.05 52.31
#